data_AF-A0A925S7I3-F1
#
_entry.id   AF-A0A925S7I3-F1
#
_cell.length_a   1.000
_cell.length_b   1.000
_cell.length_c   1.000
_cell.angle_alpha   90.00
_cell.angle_beta   90.00
_cell.angle_gamma   90.00
#
_symmetry.space_group_name_H-M   'P 1'
#
loop_
_entity.id
_entity.type
_entity.pdbx_description
1 polymer ?
#
loop_
_entity_poly.entity_id
_entity_poly.type
_entity_poly.pdbx_seq_one_letter_code
_entity_poly.pdbx_strand_id
1 'polypeptide(L)'
;MSDVSELRELVDAIETESTRREALEHLHAIANHLSKSQNLAVRGIDVSKDPLVKILSLKIIPIPGSPSPLKLFLHEAVFSPEEWAKTFAEGLLKAPELFHGKTLVELGTGSGWISLLMLMRTQASEILGLDINPIAVLIARLNSWLNGTTASGELIRSKFGAPFTHAFTARESDLLGEPLSRKMRFDHIIGCIPQVLHPDPSKMSDASNERSTKDLYDLSNYCFQQGILEDRFGLPLIARALEEAQLCLNPGGKVTLVLGGRPGPQAIDQMFRRRGWEPTLIWSRRIQQADDTDLVSLVEIERAHQIRFNFFLSRESQNPVSAETAVTVLGNEKPIYHDLLVYQGETQYENPTFGFVRNLHELKLDSLRKELDFSRISEEMVSFLDRLSRDLLQVRTLPYPHEFGDIGLRIALSRFLSIYCHYAVAPESLFIAPERSQLLAIVLKSVLKPGSIVLLSSSLESVYRQTIENLGLKVVLGNDDLSELIDLDRLLKPAASIIAPQQLANPSSLTLDHLFKQARDNPDRFYLVDDSAQFNIGSELNANMTLRLAASQKLPNNLLLLYGLIKNTVFPDFELSFLMNCPQSWSTALEVGAELTYSRIPYQVQLYYQWLFEELLAFPFPNELPDMPTPDCKSVSAILPMIGEIAKDSVFTPKPVDVDDKRLIRFDYGEVEAPVPELLIKGLFKGFLEQQNSELLPSLVRHRVRAYLKATRQTEVSEERIVLAKGVFPLLGCLISALAKKLGRPPVVALPAGSYGPIYSLVTYHGGVPLLIDTNMKDGFLIDKKALDKLDTKPDLLWLTQPNNPSGLFFDSAAIEKLYKTCSERGIYLLADEIFFLLSDYRLGEWTPPYLSFLPQIKDDGGKYLFVTDGLSKAFAAGGMRAGFMVCPDRLWATEIQSMLPLPPRSTLRAWDSLYSAFLEESPHLLVDVKQELRGLKEYLLNLRRDLSQRREKLLTLFKEHDIDDKLDTPYRGGIFMMAKLSDQREQLAKEKHLLINDDEWSRTPEWSRISFSVPRERFDEAFDRLSTYLASHRKVKR
;
A
#
# COMPACT_ATOMS: atom_id res chain seq x y z
N MET A 1 47.46 1.97 14.14
CA MET A 1 47.38 3.29 13.48
C MET A 1 48.64 3.66 12.71
N SER A 2 49.85 3.29 13.18
CA SER A 2 51.10 3.40 12.39
C SER A 2 50.98 2.73 11.03
N ASP A 3 50.47 1.49 11.00
CA ASP A 3 50.47 0.65 9.80
C ASP A 3 49.53 1.21 8.71
N VAL A 4 48.39 1.76 9.10
CA VAL A 4 47.44 2.42 8.17
C VAL A 4 48.05 3.68 7.57
N SER A 5 48.79 4.48 8.37
CA SER A 5 49.47 5.68 7.90
C SER A 5 50.55 5.32 6.88
N GLU A 6 51.41 4.35 7.20
CA GLU A 6 52.51 3.91 6.33
C GLU A 6 52.01 3.35 5.00
N LEU A 7 50.97 2.50 5.04
CA LEU A 7 50.36 1.96 3.82
C LEU A 7 49.68 3.07 2.99
N ARG A 8 49.00 4.01 3.64
CA ARG A 8 48.31 5.12 2.95
C ARG A 8 49.30 6.08 2.31
N GLU A 9 50.38 6.43 3.00
CA GLU A 9 51.45 7.28 2.47
C GLU A 9 52.05 6.71 1.18
N LEU A 10 52.32 5.39 1.15
CA LEU A 10 52.83 4.74 -0.06
C LEU A 10 51.80 4.73 -1.19
N VAL A 11 50.53 4.41 -0.90
CA VAL A 11 49.45 4.44 -1.91
C VAL A 11 49.28 5.84 -2.49
N ASP A 12 49.22 6.88 -1.65
CA ASP A 12 49.05 8.26 -2.08
C ASP A 12 50.25 8.76 -2.91
N ALA A 13 51.47 8.34 -2.55
CA ALA A 13 52.68 8.63 -3.32
C ALA A 13 52.70 7.93 -4.70
N ILE A 14 52.16 6.71 -4.81
CA ILE A 14 52.02 6.00 -6.09
C ILE A 14 50.96 6.67 -6.97
N GLU A 15 49.85 7.11 -6.40
CA GLU A 15 48.76 7.69 -7.17
C GLU A 15 49.07 9.13 -7.63
N THR A 16 49.92 9.85 -6.92
CA THR A 16 50.41 11.18 -7.28
C THR A 16 51.41 11.12 -8.44
N GLU A 17 51.10 11.78 -9.56
CA GLU A 17 51.87 11.69 -10.82
C GLU A 17 53.35 12.10 -10.67
N SER A 18 53.65 13.11 -9.85
CA SER A 18 55.02 13.60 -9.63
C SER A 18 55.92 12.64 -8.84
N THR A 19 55.34 11.79 -7.99
CA THR A 19 56.07 10.87 -7.09
C THR A 19 55.93 9.40 -7.49
N ARG A 20 55.00 9.08 -8.41
CA ARG A 20 54.64 7.71 -8.80
C ARG A 20 55.82 6.83 -9.16
N ARG A 21 56.75 7.33 -9.97
CA ARG A 21 57.87 6.52 -10.46
C ARG A 21 58.75 6.03 -9.32
N GLU A 22 59.15 6.93 -8.43
CA GLU A 22 59.98 6.61 -7.26
C GLU A 22 59.23 5.67 -6.29
N ALA A 23 57.95 5.94 -6.06
CA ALA A 23 57.11 5.10 -5.21
C ALA A 23 56.89 3.68 -5.77
N LEU A 24 56.78 3.52 -7.11
CA LEU A 24 56.72 2.21 -7.75
C LEU A 24 58.05 1.46 -7.72
N GLU A 25 59.17 2.15 -7.95
CA GLU A 25 60.52 1.58 -7.78
C GLU A 25 60.67 1.05 -6.33
N HIS A 26 60.17 1.80 -5.35
CA HIS A 26 60.15 1.39 -3.95
C HIS A 26 59.23 0.18 -3.67
N LEU A 27 57.99 0.19 -4.16
CA LEU A 27 57.02 -0.90 -4.01
C LEU A 27 57.58 -2.25 -4.54
N HIS A 28 58.18 -2.22 -5.73
CA HIS A 28 58.78 -3.42 -6.34
C HIS A 28 60.05 -3.87 -5.61
N ALA A 29 60.83 -2.95 -5.03
CA ALA A 29 61.97 -3.28 -4.19
C ALA A 29 61.55 -4.02 -2.90
N ILE A 30 60.47 -3.56 -2.24
CA ILE A 30 59.88 -4.24 -1.07
C ILE A 30 59.43 -5.66 -1.43
N ALA A 31 58.71 -5.83 -2.56
CA ALA A 31 58.28 -7.14 -3.01
C ALA A 31 59.47 -8.08 -3.29
N ASN A 32 60.50 -7.60 -3.97
CA ASN A 32 61.68 -8.40 -4.26
C ASN A 32 62.40 -8.84 -2.97
N HIS A 33 62.55 -7.93 -2.00
CA HIS A 33 63.13 -8.24 -0.68
C HIS A 33 62.34 -9.34 0.04
N LEU A 34 61.01 -9.22 0.12
CA LEU A 34 60.15 -10.21 0.77
C LEU A 34 60.09 -11.56 0.04
N SER A 35 60.37 -11.61 -1.27
CA SER A 35 60.37 -12.85 -2.07
C SER A 35 61.57 -13.77 -1.86
N LYS A 36 62.61 -13.33 -1.11
CA LYS A 36 63.89 -14.05 -0.89
C LYS A 36 64.61 -14.52 -2.18
N SER A 37 64.42 -13.80 -3.28
CA SER A 37 65.07 -14.05 -4.57
C SER A 37 66.26 -13.09 -4.76
N GLN A 38 67.45 -13.49 -4.27
CA GLN A 38 68.75 -12.80 -4.43
C GLN A 38 68.85 -11.34 -3.92
N ASN A 39 69.94 -11.05 -3.22
CA ASN A 39 70.42 -9.69 -2.97
C ASN A 39 70.77 -9.00 -4.31
N LEU A 40 69.78 -8.45 -5.01
CA LEU A 40 69.99 -7.43 -6.01
C LEU A 40 69.71 -6.09 -5.34
N ALA A 41 70.80 -5.42 -4.93
CA ALA A 41 70.75 -3.99 -4.66
C ALA A 41 70.29 -3.29 -5.94
N VAL A 42 68.99 -3.01 -6.05
CA VAL A 42 68.46 -2.11 -7.07
C VAL A 42 68.78 -0.70 -6.59
N ARG A 43 69.77 -0.07 -7.22
CA ARG A 43 70.07 1.37 -7.13
C ARG A 43 70.09 1.98 -5.72
N GLY A 44 70.81 1.40 -4.77
CA GLY A 44 71.18 2.10 -3.53
C GLY A 44 70.05 2.36 -2.52
N ILE A 45 68.91 1.68 -2.62
CA ILE A 45 67.82 1.76 -1.63
C ILE A 45 67.97 0.60 -0.64
N ASP A 46 68.29 0.90 0.62
CA ASP A 46 68.32 -0.06 1.73
C ASP A 46 66.91 -0.27 2.31
N VAL A 47 66.12 -1.14 1.68
CA VAL A 47 64.76 -1.51 2.11
C VAL A 47 64.72 -2.36 3.39
N SER A 48 65.86 -2.78 3.95
CA SER A 48 65.89 -3.64 5.15
C SER A 48 65.38 -2.95 6.42
N LYS A 49 65.35 -1.61 6.42
CA LYS A 49 64.86 -0.78 7.53
C LYS A 49 63.47 -0.21 7.27
N ASP A 50 62.86 -0.51 6.12
CA ASP A 50 61.54 0.00 5.79
C ASP A 50 60.48 -0.57 6.75
N PRO A 51 59.63 0.28 7.35
CA PRO A 51 58.55 -0.17 8.24
C PRO A 51 57.61 -1.21 7.62
N LEU A 52 57.31 -1.08 6.31
CA LEU A 52 56.41 -1.98 5.59
C LEU A 52 56.95 -3.40 5.48
N VAL A 53 58.27 -3.58 5.48
CA VAL A 53 58.91 -4.92 5.45
C VAL A 53 58.65 -5.69 6.75
N LYS A 54 58.33 -5.01 7.87
CA LYS A 54 58.01 -5.65 9.16
C LYS A 54 56.55 -6.09 9.26
N ILE A 55 55.64 -5.40 8.58
CA ILE A 55 54.18 -5.63 8.69
C ILE A 55 53.60 -6.37 7.49
N LEU A 56 54.32 -6.46 6.37
CA LEU A 56 53.90 -7.18 5.16
C LEU A 56 54.65 -8.50 4.98
N SER A 57 53.92 -9.48 4.47
CA SER A 57 54.49 -10.70 3.88
C SER A 57 54.14 -10.77 2.40
N LEU A 58 54.96 -11.47 1.61
CA LEU A 58 54.69 -11.69 0.19
C LEU A 58 54.31 -13.15 -0.07
N LYS A 59 53.15 -13.35 -0.69
CA LYS A 59 52.70 -14.65 -1.21
C LYS A 59 52.75 -14.64 -2.74
N ILE A 60 53.46 -15.60 -3.32
CA ILE A 60 53.52 -15.78 -4.78
C ILE A 60 52.56 -16.91 -5.14
N ILE A 61 51.56 -16.61 -5.94
CA ILE A 61 50.53 -17.59 -6.32
C ILE A 61 50.64 -17.89 -7.81
N PRO A 62 50.93 -19.15 -8.20
CA PRO A 62 50.96 -19.54 -9.60
C PRO A 62 49.54 -19.50 -10.17
N ILE A 63 49.38 -18.85 -11.33
CA ILE A 63 48.10 -18.81 -12.04
C ILE A 63 48.15 -19.82 -13.18
N PRO A 64 47.34 -20.90 -13.16
CA PRO A 64 47.40 -21.97 -14.16
C PRO A 64 47.16 -21.45 -15.59
N GLY A 65 48.17 -21.40 -16.44
CA GLY A 65 48.07 -20.86 -17.80
C GLY A 65 48.36 -19.36 -17.94
N SER A 66 48.96 -18.73 -16.93
CA SER A 66 49.62 -17.42 -17.02
C SER A 66 51.14 -17.61 -16.92
N PRO A 67 51.95 -16.93 -17.75
CA PRO A 67 53.41 -17.01 -17.67
C PRO A 67 53.97 -16.29 -16.42
N SER A 68 53.21 -15.37 -15.83
CA SER A 68 53.60 -14.62 -14.63
C SER A 68 52.72 -15.01 -13.43
N PRO A 69 53.31 -15.36 -12.28
CA PRO A 69 52.55 -15.57 -11.04
C PRO A 69 52.06 -14.24 -10.48
N LEU A 70 50.98 -14.28 -9.71
CA LEU A 70 50.48 -13.08 -9.02
C LEU A 70 51.21 -12.93 -7.69
N LYS A 71 51.74 -11.74 -7.43
CA LYS A 71 52.44 -11.40 -6.19
C LYS A 71 51.48 -10.65 -5.28
N LEU A 72 51.23 -11.15 -4.08
CA LEU A 72 50.34 -10.49 -3.13
C LEU A 72 51.09 -10.12 -1.86
N PHE A 73 51.08 -8.84 -1.53
CA PHE A 73 51.29 -8.40 -0.16
C PHE A 73 50.11 -8.84 0.69
N LEU A 74 50.42 -9.36 1.87
CA LEU A 74 49.48 -9.74 2.91
C LEU A 74 49.87 -9.07 4.23
N HIS A 75 48.87 -8.63 4.97
CA HIS A 75 48.98 -8.07 6.31
C HIS A 75 48.22 -8.96 7.28
N GLU A 76 48.60 -9.01 8.56
CA GLU A 76 47.95 -9.85 9.57
C GLU A 76 46.44 -9.57 9.72
N ALA A 77 46.03 -8.32 9.48
CA ALA A 77 44.63 -7.89 9.47
C ALA A 77 43.85 -8.25 8.19
N VAL A 78 44.44 -8.93 7.20
CA VAL A 78 43.80 -9.25 5.90
C VAL A 78 43.85 -10.76 5.66
N PHE A 79 42.70 -11.35 5.28
CA PHE A 79 42.60 -12.77 4.99
C PHE A 79 43.57 -13.23 3.88
N SER A 80 44.32 -14.30 4.18
CA SER A 80 45.19 -14.96 3.20
C SER A 80 44.32 -15.71 2.16
N PRO A 81 44.75 -15.81 0.90
CA PRO A 81 44.08 -16.67 -0.09
C PRO A 81 44.21 -18.15 0.31
N GLU A 82 43.21 -18.64 1.03
CA GLU A 82 43.07 -20.02 1.51
C GLU A 82 42.08 -20.82 0.64
N GLU A 83 41.64 -21.99 1.10
CA GLU A 83 40.74 -22.87 0.35
C GLU A 83 39.38 -22.21 0.02
N TRP A 84 38.90 -21.25 0.83
CA TRP A 84 37.72 -20.43 0.51
C TRP A 84 37.90 -19.65 -0.81
N ALA A 85 38.92 -18.79 -0.86
CA ALA A 85 39.19 -17.96 -2.03
C ALA A 85 39.53 -18.79 -3.27
N LYS A 86 40.23 -19.93 -3.10
CA LYS A 86 40.50 -20.85 -4.22
C LYS A 86 39.24 -21.51 -4.74
N THR A 87 38.37 -22.01 -3.85
CA THR A 87 37.09 -22.62 -4.24
C THR A 87 36.23 -21.61 -4.99
N PHE A 88 36.20 -20.36 -4.51
CA PHE A 88 35.46 -19.30 -5.17
C PHE A 88 36.02 -18.96 -6.55
N ALA A 89 37.34 -18.77 -6.66
CA ALA A 89 38.02 -18.53 -7.92
C ALA A 89 37.76 -19.65 -8.95
N GLU A 90 37.83 -20.91 -8.54
CA GLU A 90 37.50 -22.04 -9.43
C GLU A 90 36.05 -22.02 -9.89
N GLY A 91 35.11 -21.70 -8.99
CA GLY A 91 33.70 -21.56 -9.32
C GLY A 91 33.46 -20.46 -10.35
N LEU A 92 34.04 -19.26 -10.14
CA LEU A 92 33.94 -18.15 -11.10
C LEU A 92 34.55 -18.49 -12.46
N LEU A 93 35.68 -19.21 -12.47
CA LEU A 93 36.40 -19.57 -13.71
C LEU A 93 35.81 -20.78 -14.45
N LYS A 94 34.69 -21.36 -14.00
CA LYS A 94 33.94 -22.38 -14.76
C LYS A 94 33.32 -21.84 -16.04
N ALA A 95 32.94 -20.57 -16.03
CA ALA A 95 32.27 -19.88 -17.13
C ALA A 95 32.86 -18.46 -17.31
N PRO A 96 34.15 -18.33 -17.68
CA PRO A 96 34.85 -17.04 -17.75
C PRO A 96 34.26 -16.07 -18.78
N GLU A 97 33.53 -16.59 -19.78
CA GLU A 97 32.81 -15.83 -20.81
C GLU A 97 31.67 -14.96 -20.23
N LEU A 98 31.10 -15.32 -19.08
CA LEU A 98 30.04 -14.53 -18.41
C LEU A 98 30.49 -13.12 -18.05
N PHE A 99 31.80 -12.94 -17.85
CA PHE A 99 32.40 -11.68 -17.39
C PHE A 99 32.97 -10.84 -18.54
N HIS A 100 32.86 -11.28 -19.79
CA HIS A 100 33.43 -10.56 -20.93
C HIS A 100 32.73 -9.20 -21.14
N GLY A 101 33.49 -8.12 -21.04
CA GLY A 101 33.05 -6.74 -21.23
C GLY A 101 32.14 -6.24 -20.11
N LYS A 102 32.11 -6.95 -18.98
CA LYS A 102 31.21 -6.68 -17.86
C LYS A 102 31.89 -5.87 -16.76
N THR A 103 31.12 -5.03 -16.08
CA THR A 103 31.53 -4.35 -14.85
C THR A 103 31.17 -5.19 -13.64
N LEU A 104 32.11 -5.36 -12.72
CA LEU A 104 31.96 -6.19 -11.53
C LEU A 104 32.11 -5.35 -10.25
N VAL A 105 31.47 -5.82 -9.19
CA VAL A 105 31.78 -5.40 -7.82
C VAL A 105 32.10 -6.63 -6.98
N GLU A 106 33.19 -6.59 -6.22
CA GLU A 106 33.61 -7.63 -5.28
C GLU A 106 33.32 -7.22 -3.84
N LEU A 107 32.50 -8.01 -3.13
CA LEU A 107 32.26 -7.88 -1.70
C LEU A 107 33.29 -8.67 -0.89
N GLY A 108 33.97 -7.99 0.05
CA GLY A 108 35.03 -8.58 0.84
C GLY A 108 36.30 -8.76 0.02
N THR A 109 36.78 -7.69 -0.62
CA THR A 109 37.91 -7.78 -1.56
C THR A 109 39.22 -8.23 -0.91
N GLY A 110 39.39 -8.02 0.41
CA GLY A 110 40.57 -8.49 1.15
C GLY A 110 41.86 -7.98 0.53
N SER A 111 42.71 -8.90 0.04
CA SER A 111 43.97 -8.57 -0.62
C SER A 111 43.84 -8.16 -2.10
N GLY A 112 42.63 -8.14 -2.66
CA GLY A 112 42.34 -7.90 -4.07
C GLY A 112 42.59 -9.12 -4.98
N TRP A 113 42.94 -10.29 -4.40
CA TRP A 113 43.34 -11.48 -5.13
C TRP A 113 42.32 -11.94 -6.19
N ILE A 114 41.02 -12.03 -5.84
CA ILE A 114 40.00 -12.51 -6.78
C ILE A 114 39.81 -11.49 -7.89
N SER A 115 39.66 -10.20 -7.58
CA SER A 115 39.57 -9.14 -8.58
C SER A 115 40.73 -9.15 -9.58
N LEU A 116 41.98 -9.25 -9.09
CA LEU A 116 43.15 -9.32 -9.95
C LEU A 116 43.16 -10.60 -10.81
N LEU A 117 42.82 -11.74 -10.22
CA LEU A 117 42.67 -12.99 -10.97
C LEU A 117 41.60 -12.87 -12.06
N MET A 118 40.46 -12.27 -11.76
CA MET A 118 39.38 -12.06 -12.71
C MET A 118 39.82 -11.17 -13.88
N LEU A 119 40.53 -10.06 -13.63
CA LEU A 119 41.10 -9.22 -14.69
C LEU A 119 42.18 -9.94 -15.53
N MET A 120 42.93 -10.86 -14.93
CA MET A 120 43.94 -11.67 -15.63
C MET A 120 43.33 -12.79 -16.46
N ARG A 121 42.19 -13.35 -16.03
CA ARG A 121 41.65 -14.59 -16.59
C ARG A 121 40.43 -14.39 -17.46
N THR A 122 39.65 -13.36 -17.16
CA THR A 122 38.43 -12.98 -17.87
C THR A 122 38.66 -11.69 -18.65
N GLN A 123 37.71 -11.31 -19.49
CA GLN A 123 37.72 -10.03 -20.20
C GLN A 123 36.80 -9.00 -19.53
N ALA A 124 36.71 -9.01 -18.19
CA ALA A 124 36.00 -7.98 -17.43
C ALA A 124 36.56 -6.59 -17.74
N SER A 125 35.67 -5.61 -17.90
CA SER A 125 36.06 -4.24 -18.25
C SER A 125 36.60 -3.49 -17.04
N GLU A 126 35.88 -3.57 -15.92
CA GLU A 126 36.20 -2.89 -14.65
C GLU A 126 35.72 -3.71 -13.45
N ILE A 127 36.44 -3.63 -12.33
CA ILE A 127 36.08 -4.26 -11.06
C ILE A 127 36.24 -3.26 -9.91
N LEU A 128 35.20 -3.13 -9.09
CA LEU A 128 35.23 -2.38 -7.84
C LEU A 128 35.32 -3.34 -6.64
N GLY A 129 36.43 -3.36 -5.92
CA GLY A 129 36.58 -4.08 -4.66
C GLY A 129 36.07 -3.28 -3.47
N LEU A 130 35.23 -3.89 -2.64
CA LEU A 130 34.66 -3.28 -1.45
C LEU A 130 35.08 -4.06 -0.21
N ASP A 131 35.49 -3.35 0.83
CA ASP A 131 35.78 -3.92 2.14
C ASP A 131 35.47 -2.91 3.24
N ILE A 132 35.04 -3.38 4.40
CA ILE A 132 34.85 -2.51 5.57
C ILE A 132 36.17 -2.28 6.32
N ASN A 133 37.16 -3.15 6.12
CA ASN A 133 38.48 -3.00 6.72
C ASN A 133 39.36 -2.05 5.87
N PRO A 134 39.75 -0.88 6.40
CA PRO A 134 40.55 0.09 5.64
C PRO A 134 41.95 -0.44 5.25
N ILE A 135 42.53 -1.39 6.00
CA ILE A 135 43.82 -2.01 5.62
C ILE A 135 43.65 -2.90 4.39
N ALA A 136 42.57 -3.68 4.31
CA ALA A 136 42.28 -4.52 3.14
C ALA A 136 42.20 -3.68 1.86
N VAL A 137 41.50 -2.55 1.90
CA VAL A 137 41.39 -1.61 0.77
C VAL A 137 42.77 -1.11 0.30
N LEU A 138 43.64 -0.72 1.24
CA LEU A 138 44.99 -0.24 0.92
C LEU A 138 45.86 -1.36 0.34
N ILE A 139 45.82 -2.56 0.93
CA ILE A 139 46.56 -3.74 0.44
C ILE A 139 46.10 -4.12 -0.97
N ALA A 140 44.79 -4.13 -1.24
CA ALA A 140 44.24 -4.40 -2.56
C ALA A 140 44.75 -3.39 -3.60
N ARG A 141 44.83 -2.10 -3.25
CA ARG A 141 45.40 -1.06 -4.13
C ARG A 141 46.89 -1.28 -4.38
N LEU A 142 47.69 -1.55 -3.34
CA LEU A 142 49.11 -1.86 -3.50
C LEU A 142 49.33 -3.09 -4.38
N ASN A 143 48.55 -4.15 -4.20
CA ASN A 143 48.61 -5.35 -5.03
C ASN A 143 48.20 -5.07 -6.48
N SER A 144 47.24 -4.17 -6.71
CA SER A 144 46.91 -3.68 -8.06
C SER A 144 48.10 -3.02 -8.74
N TRP A 145 48.79 -2.11 -8.05
CA TRP A 145 49.98 -1.45 -8.56
C TRP A 145 51.16 -2.41 -8.75
N LEU A 146 51.39 -3.33 -7.81
CA LEU A 146 52.48 -4.30 -7.88
C LEU A 146 52.35 -5.23 -9.10
N ASN A 147 51.13 -5.68 -9.41
CA ASN A 147 50.88 -6.60 -10.53
C ASN A 147 50.48 -5.88 -11.81
N GLY A 148 50.12 -4.61 -11.72
CA GLY A 148 49.70 -3.75 -12.83
C GLY A 148 50.81 -2.86 -13.38
N THR A 149 52.02 -2.90 -12.82
CA THR A 149 53.16 -2.12 -13.31
C THR A 149 54.45 -2.92 -13.32
N THR A 150 55.40 -2.51 -14.15
CA THR A 150 56.81 -2.91 -14.01
C THR A 150 57.54 -1.98 -13.02
N ALA A 151 58.73 -2.38 -12.57
CA ALA A 151 59.58 -1.53 -11.72
C ALA A 151 59.97 -0.20 -12.40
N SER A 152 59.95 -0.12 -13.74
CA SER A 152 60.20 1.14 -14.48
C SER A 152 58.97 2.03 -14.62
N GLY A 153 57.81 1.60 -14.10
CA GLY A 153 56.53 2.32 -14.16
C GLY A 153 55.71 2.06 -15.43
N GLU A 154 56.06 1.05 -16.25
CA GLU A 154 55.24 0.69 -17.41
C GLU A 154 53.97 -0.05 -16.97
N LEU A 155 52.83 0.33 -17.53
CA LEU A 155 51.53 -0.25 -17.18
C LEU A 155 51.31 -1.61 -17.86
N ILE A 156 51.00 -2.61 -17.05
CA ILE A 156 50.52 -3.92 -17.49
C ILE A 156 49.00 -3.82 -17.70
N ARG A 157 48.54 -4.32 -18.85
CA ARG A 157 47.13 -4.27 -19.25
C ARG A 157 46.40 -5.57 -18.89
N SER A 158 45.16 -5.44 -18.46
CA SER A 158 44.21 -6.55 -18.30
C SER A 158 43.92 -7.19 -19.67
N LYS A 159 43.26 -8.34 -19.66
CA LYS A 159 42.83 -9.01 -20.91
C LYS A 159 41.86 -8.18 -21.75
N PHE A 160 41.18 -7.19 -21.17
CA PHE A 160 40.30 -6.26 -21.88
C PHE A 160 41.05 -5.05 -22.46
N GLY A 161 42.34 -4.91 -22.15
CA GLY A 161 43.22 -3.87 -22.71
C GLY A 161 43.38 -2.62 -21.84
N ALA A 162 42.59 -2.44 -20.78
CA ALA A 162 42.79 -1.37 -19.80
C ALA A 162 43.96 -1.70 -18.85
N PRO A 163 44.77 -0.72 -18.39
CA PRO A 163 45.74 -0.96 -17.33
C PRO A 163 45.09 -1.56 -16.08
N PHE A 164 45.73 -2.55 -15.45
CA PHE A 164 45.22 -3.20 -14.22
C PHE A 164 44.83 -2.18 -13.13
N THR A 165 45.65 -1.15 -13.00
CA THR A 165 45.50 -0.07 -12.02
C THR A 165 44.34 0.88 -12.30
N HIS A 166 43.82 0.88 -13.53
CA HIS A 166 42.59 1.61 -13.89
C HIS A 166 41.37 0.68 -13.90
N ALA A 167 41.55 -0.58 -14.28
CA ALA A 167 40.49 -1.57 -14.35
C ALA A 167 40.06 -2.10 -12.98
N PHE A 168 40.90 -1.98 -11.94
CA PHE A 168 40.54 -2.34 -10.57
C PHE A 168 40.66 -1.14 -9.64
N THR A 169 39.59 -0.85 -8.91
CA THR A 169 39.55 0.15 -7.84
C THR A 169 39.09 -0.51 -6.55
N ALA A 170 39.57 -0.06 -5.39
CA ALA A 170 39.12 -0.56 -4.10
C ALA A 170 38.65 0.60 -3.20
N ARG A 171 37.55 0.42 -2.48
CA ARG A 171 36.95 1.43 -1.58
C ARG A 171 36.50 0.84 -0.26
N GLU A 172 36.54 1.68 0.77
CA GLU A 172 35.93 1.35 2.06
C GLU A 172 34.41 1.42 1.93
N SER A 173 33.72 0.33 2.27
CA SER A 173 32.26 0.26 2.22
C SER A 173 31.75 -0.86 3.13
N ASP A 174 30.67 -0.57 3.85
CA ASP A 174 29.85 -1.60 4.49
C ASP A 174 28.96 -2.24 3.40
N LEU A 175 29.35 -3.44 2.95
CA LEU A 175 28.76 -4.12 1.80
C LEU A 175 28.63 -3.16 0.58
N LEU A 176 27.43 -2.94 0.05
CA LEU A 176 27.17 -2.10 -1.12
C LEU A 176 26.77 -0.65 -0.76
N GLY A 177 26.93 -0.23 0.49
CA GLY A 177 26.53 1.09 0.95
C GLY A 177 27.11 2.26 0.13
N GLU A 178 28.41 2.23 -0.21
CA GLU A 178 29.04 3.27 -1.01
C GLU A 178 28.48 3.34 -2.44
N PRO A 179 28.43 2.22 -3.20
CA PRO A 179 27.79 2.21 -4.52
C PRO A 179 26.33 2.67 -4.51
N LEU A 180 25.54 2.27 -3.50
CA LEU A 180 24.14 2.64 -3.36
C LEU A 180 23.97 4.15 -3.19
N SER A 181 24.77 4.77 -2.33
CA SER A 181 24.75 6.22 -2.10
C SER A 181 25.03 7.03 -3.37
N ARG A 182 25.83 6.45 -4.28
CA ARG A 182 26.22 7.05 -5.56
C ARG A 182 25.39 6.59 -6.75
N LYS A 183 24.39 5.72 -6.53
CA LYS A 183 23.53 5.13 -7.56
C LYS A 183 24.32 4.43 -8.68
N MET A 184 25.43 3.80 -8.31
CA MET A 184 26.24 3.02 -9.26
C MET A 184 25.51 1.75 -9.70
N ARG A 185 25.90 1.21 -10.85
CA ARG A 185 25.32 -0.01 -11.44
C ARG A 185 26.41 -0.93 -11.99
N PHE A 186 26.24 -2.23 -11.79
CA PHE A 186 27.18 -3.27 -12.21
C PHE A 186 26.47 -4.41 -12.93
N ASP A 187 27.19 -5.15 -13.77
CA ASP A 187 26.66 -6.34 -14.42
C ASP A 187 26.71 -7.57 -13.52
N HIS A 188 27.72 -7.66 -12.65
CA HIS A 188 27.91 -8.79 -11.76
C HIS A 188 28.36 -8.34 -10.37
N ILE A 189 27.78 -8.96 -9.34
CA ILE A 189 28.27 -8.86 -7.96
C ILE A 189 28.88 -10.20 -7.60
N ILE A 190 30.15 -10.18 -7.20
CA ILE A 190 30.86 -11.35 -6.70
C ILE A 190 31.19 -11.11 -5.23
N GLY A 191 31.20 -12.14 -4.40
CA GLY A 191 31.50 -11.94 -2.98
C GLY A 191 32.04 -13.17 -2.28
N CYS A 192 33.11 -12.95 -1.53
CA CYS A 192 33.68 -13.91 -0.59
C CYS A 192 33.61 -13.31 0.81
N ILE A 193 32.38 -13.18 1.32
CA ILE A 193 32.10 -12.60 2.63
C ILE A 193 31.86 -13.70 3.67
N PRO A 194 32.32 -13.52 4.92
CA PRO A 194 32.24 -14.56 5.94
C PRO A 194 30.83 -14.79 6.46
N GLN A 195 30.63 -15.97 7.06
CA GLN A 195 29.45 -16.27 7.88
C GLN A 195 29.78 -15.97 9.34
N VAL A 196 28.91 -15.19 9.99
CA VAL A 196 29.17 -14.65 11.33
C VAL A 196 28.03 -15.06 12.24
N LEU A 197 28.35 -15.78 13.31
CA LEU A 197 27.36 -16.43 14.16
C LEU A 197 26.84 -15.50 15.27
N HIS A 198 27.69 -14.58 15.75
CA HIS A 198 27.34 -13.62 16.80
C HIS A 198 27.96 -12.25 16.50
N PRO A 199 27.26 -11.39 15.75
CA PRO A 199 27.70 -10.01 15.61
C PRO A 199 27.55 -9.23 16.91
N ASP A 200 28.57 -8.43 17.26
CA ASP A 200 28.52 -7.47 18.37
C ASP A 200 28.40 -6.03 17.80
N PRO A 201 27.20 -5.42 17.86
CA PRO A 201 26.97 -4.13 17.25
C PRO A 201 27.87 -3.00 17.77
N SER A 202 28.27 -3.09 19.04
CA SER A 202 29.00 -2.03 19.76
C SER A 202 30.39 -1.75 19.18
N LYS A 203 31.02 -2.76 18.56
CA LYS A 203 32.34 -2.66 17.93
C LYS A 203 32.38 -1.74 16.69
N MET A 204 31.23 -1.42 16.07
CA MET A 204 31.15 -0.43 14.98
C MET A 204 31.07 1.02 15.48
N SER A 205 30.43 1.24 16.64
CA SER A 205 30.13 2.58 17.17
C SER A 205 31.27 3.22 17.95
N ASP A 206 32.30 2.45 18.31
CA ASP A 206 33.48 2.98 18.99
C ASP A 206 34.35 3.79 18.01
N ALA A 207 34.18 5.11 18.13
CA ALA A 207 34.99 6.15 17.48
C ALA A 207 36.24 6.53 18.31
N SER A 208 36.56 5.79 19.37
CA SER A 208 37.82 5.95 20.11
C SER A 208 38.98 5.48 19.23
N ASN A 209 39.93 6.37 18.95
CA ASN A 209 40.99 6.27 17.94
C ASN A 209 42.03 5.13 18.13
N GLU A 210 41.79 4.08 18.92
CA GLU A 210 42.71 2.96 19.08
C GLU A 210 42.00 1.61 18.81
N ARG A 211 41.94 1.23 17.53
CA ARG A 211 41.54 -0.13 17.10
C ARG A 211 42.79 -1.02 17.00
N SER A 212 42.76 -2.20 17.63
CA SER A 212 43.85 -3.18 17.54
C SER A 212 43.86 -3.90 16.19
N THR A 213 44.98 -4.55 15.83
CA THR A 213 45.06 -5.42 14.62
C THR A 213 44.00 -6.51 14.64
N LYS A 214 43.66 -7.03 15.83
CA LYS A 214 42.60 -8.02 16.03
C LYS A 214 41.21 -7.42 15.76
N ASP A 215 40.95 -6.19 16.19
CA ASP A 215 39.65 -5.53 15.92
C ASP A 215 39.45 -5.25 14.43
N LEU A 216 40.51 -4.83 13.73
CA LEU A 216 40.48 -4.62 12.28
C LEU A 216 40.30 -5.94 11.52
N TYR A 217 40.90 -7.03 12.01
CA TYR A 217 40.67 -8.37 11.49
C TYR A 217 39.21 -8.79 11.73
N ASP A 218 38.67 -8.59 12.94
CA ASP A 218 37.28 -8.93 13.29
C ASP A 218 36.25 -8.10 12.50
N LEU A 219 36.55 -6.84 12.13
CA LEU A 219 35.67 -6.02 11.27
C LEU A 219 35.38 -6.68 9.92
N SER A 220 36.33 -7.44 9.36
CA SER A 220 36.11 -8.20 8.13
C SER A 220 35.10 -9.36 8.32
N ASN A 221 34.85 -9.76 9.57
CA ASN A 221 33.90 -10.79 10.00
C ASN A 221 32.66 -10.20 10.69
N TYR A 222 32.26 -8.97 10.34
CA TYR A 222 31.15 -8.32 11.01
C TYR A 222 29.79 -8.71 10.40
N CYS A 223 28.73 -8.66 11.21
CA CYS A 223 27.37 -8.92 10.76
C CYS A 223 26.36 -8.02 11.47
N PHE A 224 25.16 -7.90 10.91
CA PHE A 224 24.07 -7.09 11.45
C PHE A 224 22.92 -8.03 11.84
N GLN A 225 22.43 -7.99 13.08
CA GLN A 225 21.23 -8.77 13.45
C GLN A 225 19.99 -8.12 12.82
N GLN A 226 19.24 -8.89 12.02
CA GLN A 226 18.04 -8.37 11.36
C GLN A 226 16.74 -8.76 12.09
N GLY A 227 16.79 -9.71 13.03
CA GLY A 227 15.64 -10.31 13.70
C GLY A 227 14.90 -11.36 12.86
N ILE A 228 15.57 -11.97 11.87
CA ILE A 228 14.95 -12.85 10.86
C ILE A 228 15.40 -14.32 10.97
N LEU A 229 14.82 -15.22 10.16
CA LEU A 229 15.14 -16.66 10.20
C LEU A 229 16.62 -16.95 9.95
N GLU A 230 17.24 -16.21 9.04
CA GLU A 230 18.64 -16.32 8.63
C GLU A 230 19.63 -16.01 9.77
N ASP A 231 19.20 -15.23 10.78
CA ASP A 231 19.97 -15.01 12.00
C ASP A 231 20.20 -16.32 12.76
N ARG A 232 19.26 -17.27 12.66
CA ARG A 232 19.40 -18.61 13.26
C ARG A 232 20.45 -19.47 12.57
N PHE A 233 20.95 -19.07 11.40
CA PHE A 233 21.91 -19.84 10.60
C PHE A 233 23.25 -19.12 10.39
N GLY A 234 23.44 -17.92 10.98
CA GLY A 234 24.64 -17.10 10.73
C GLY A 234 24.73 -16.53 9.31
N LEU A 235 23.57 -16.38 8.65
CA LEU A 235 23.44 -15.83 7.30
C LEU A 235 23.00 -14.35 7.18
N PRO A 236 22.86 -13.50 8.23
CA PRO A 236 22.28 -12.16 8.04
C PRO A 236 23.09 -11.25 7.10
N LEU A 237 24.42 -11.38 7.11
CA LEU A 237 25.30 -10.59 6.24
C LEU A 237 25.06 -10.95 4.76
N ILE A 238 24.93 -12.25 4.46
CA ILE A 238 24.67 -12.76 3.12
C ILE A 238 23.28 -12.32 2.65
N ALA A 239 22.29 -12.45 3.52
CA ALA A 239 20.94 -11.96 3.29
C ALA A 239 20.92 -10.48 2.90
N ARG A 240 21.59 -9.62 3.69
CA ARG A 240 21.74 -8.19 3.38
C ARG A 240 22.47 -7.94 2.06
N ALA A 241 23.53 -8.69 1.77
CA ALA A 241 24.27 -8.55 0.53
C ALA A 241 23.40 -8.88 -0.69
N LEU A 242 22.61 -9.96 -0.63
CA LEU A 242 21.66 -10.34 -1.69
C LEU A 242 20.56 -9.28 -1.91
N GLU A 243 20.15 -8.62 -0.83
CA GLU A 243 19.16 -7.56 -0.84
C GLU A 243 19.69 -6.26 -1.46
N GLU A 244 20.86 -5.81 -1.01
CA GLU A 244 21.51 -4.63 -1.56
C GLU A 244 21.96 -4.85 -3.01
N ALA A 245 22.30 -6.09 -3.38
CA ALA A 245 22.72 -6.45 -4.74
C ALA A 245 21.65 -6.10 -5.78
N GLN A 246 20.37 -6.29 -5.44
CA GLN A 246 19.24 -5.99 -6.32
C GLN A 246 19.16 -4.50 -6.69
N LEU A 247 19.64 -3.63 -5.79
CA LEU A 247 19.59 -2.18 -5.95
C LEU A 247 20.79 -1.64 -6.75
N CYS A 248 21.81 -2.47 -7.01
CA CYS A 248 23.07 -2.11 -7.66
C CYS A 248 23.34 -2.86 -8.98
N LEU A 249 22.48 -3.79 -9.39
CA LEU A 249 22.67 -4.55 -10.62
C LEU A 249 21.95 -3.91 -11.82
N ASN A 250 22.57 -4.05 -12.99
CA ASN A 250 21.90 -3.84 -14.27
C ASN A 250 20.83 -4.92 -14.51
N PRO A 251 19.80 -4.66 -15.34
CA PRO A 251 18.85 -5.70 -15.75
C PRO A 251 19.57 -6.94 -16.30
N GLY A 252 19.18 -8.13 -15.82
CA GLY A 252 19.84 -9.41 -16.16
C GLY A 252 21.19 -9.63 -15.47
N GLY A 253 21.56 -8.76 -14.52
CA GLY A 253 22.76 -8.90 -13.72
C GLY A 253 22.69 -10.10 -12.77
N LYS A 254 23.87 -10.59 -12.36
CA LYS A 254 24.01 -11.81 -11.56
C LYS A 254 24.75 -11.54 -10.26
N VAL A 255 24.40 -12.29 -9.21
CA VAL A 255 25.17 -12.34 -7.97
C VAL A 255 25.83 -13.71 -7.83
N THR A 256 27.11 -13.78 -7.48
CA THR A 256 27.81 -15.05 -7.24
C THR A 256 28.56 -14.99 -5.92
N LEU A 257 28.17 -15.82 -4.96
CA LEU A 257 28.72 -15.83 -3.60
C LEU A 257 29.29 -17.21 -3.27
N VAL A 258 30.42 -17.23 -2.55
CA VAL A 258 30.88 -18.44 -1.85
C VAL A 258 30.38 -18.42 -0.42
N LEU A 259 29.82 -19.55 0.03
CA LEU A 259 29.17 -19.69 1.32
C LEU A 259 29.67 -20.96 2.02
N GLY A 260 29.79 -20.90 3.35
CA GLY A 260 29.91 -22.09 4.17
C GLY A 260 28.62 -22.93 4.09
N GLY A 261 28.74 -24.20 3.75
CA GLY A 261 27.63 -25.15 3.61
C GLY A 261 27.07 -25.67 4.94
N ARG A 262 27.49 -25.10 6.08
CA ARG A 262 27.05 -25.52 7.42
C ARG A 262 25.52 -25.43 7.59
N PRO A 263 24.81 -24.38 7.12
CA PRO A 263 23.34 -24.34 7.19
C PRO A 263 22.63 -25.38 6.33
N GLY A 264 23.34 -25.98 5.37
CA GLY A 264 22.81 -26.90 4.39
C GLY A 264 22.23 -26.22 3.13
N PRO A 265 22.21 -26.93 1.98
CA PRO A 265 21.73 -26.37 0.71
C PRO A 265 20.28 -25.86 0.77
N GLN A 266 19.39 -26.56 1.48
CA GLN A 266 17.97 -26.17 1.57
C GLN A 266 17.78 -24.79 2.21
N ALA A 267 18.52 -24.49 3.29
CA ALA A 267 18.43 -23.19 3.96
C ALA A 267 18.98 -22.06 3.07
N ILE A 268 20.09 -22.33 2.35
CA ILE A 268 20.70 -21.38 1.43
C ILE A 268 19.78 -21.11 0.24
N ASP A 269 19.24 -22.16 -0.40
CA ASP A 269 18.29 -22.04 -1.50
C ASP A 269 17.06 -21.20 -1.12
N GLN A 270 16.50 -21.46 0.07
CA GLN A 270 15.36 -20.69 0.58
C GLN A 270 15.71 -19.23 0.81
N MET A 271 16.90 -18.92 1.33
CA MET A 271 17.36 -17.53 1.54
C MET A 271 17.44 -16.77 0.21
N PHE A 272 17.93 -17.39 -0.87
CA PHE A 272 17.96 -16.79 -2.21
C PHE A 272 16.54 -16.61 -2.77
N ARG A 273 15.72 -17.67 -2.77
CA ARG A 273 14.35 -17.62 -3.32
C ARG A 273 13.44 -16.61 -2.59
N ARG A 274 13.55 -16.51 -1.26
CA ARG A 274 12.86 -15.48 -0.45
C ARG A 274 13.23 -14.06 -0.83
N ARG A 275 14.37 -13.88 -1.46
CA ARG A 275 14.84 -12.58 -1.95
C ARG A 275 14.63 -12.46 -3.45
N GLY A 276 13.84 -13.33 -4.09
CA GLY A 276 13.52 -13.22 -5.51
C GLY A 276 14.66 -13.62 -6.45
N TRP A 277 15.65 -14.36 -5.95
CA TRP A 277 16.73 -14.95 -6.75
C TRP A 277 16.41 -16.40 -7.08
N GLU A 278 16.74 -16.86 -8.29
CA GLU A 278 16.81 -18.29 -8.56
C GLU A 278 18.24 -18.79 -8.29
N PRO A 279 18.45 -19.59 -7.22
CA PRO A 279 19.78 -20.06 -6.86
C PRO A 279 20.21 -21.24 -7.74
N THR A 280 21.45 -21.17 -8.22
CA THR A 280 22.13 -22.29 -8.89
C THR A 280 23.44 -22.57 -8.18
N LEU A 281 23.62 -23.79 -7.68
CA LEU A 281 24.92 -24.24 -7.15
C LEU A 281 25.86 -24.55 -8.33
N ILE A 282 26.84 -23.69 -8.56
CA ILE A 282 27.76 -23.81 -9.71
C ILE A 282 29.07 -24.54 -9.37
N TRP A 283 29.46 -24.56 -8.09
CA TRP A 283 30.64 -25.28 -7.63
C TRP A 283 30.55 -25.62 -6.14
N SER A 284 31.17 -26.73 -5.73
CA SER A 284 31.27 -27.08 -4.32
C SER A 284 32.59 -27.79 -4.02
N ARG A 285 33.15 -27.54 -2.84
CA ARG A 285 34.34 -28.25 -2.33
C ARG A 285 34.19 -28.55 -0.85
N ARG A 286 34.52 -29.77 -0.43
CA ARG A 286 34.63 -30.10 0.99
C ARG A 286 36.02 -29.77 1.52
N ILE A 287 36.06 -28.98 2.60
CA ILE A 287 37.31 -28.56 3.25
C ILE A 287 37.31 -28.96 4.72
N GLN A 288 38.51 -29.05 5.29
CA GLN A 288 38.67 -29.23 6.73
C GLN A 288 38.24 -27.95 7.44
N GLN A 289 37.51 -28.06 8.55
CA GLN A 289 37.20 -26.92 9.40
C GLN A 289 38.47 -26.41 10.06
N ALA A 290 38.64 -25.09 10.09
CA ALA A 290 39.76 -24.48 10.78
C ALA A 290 39.67 -24.71 12.29
N ASP A 291 40.81 -25.02 12.91
CA ASP A 291 40.89 -25.45 14.32
C ASP A 291 40.52 -24.33 15.31
N ASP A 292 40.55 -23.08 14.87
CA ASP A 292 40.24 -21.86 15.62
C ASP A 292 38.77 -21.42 15.52
N THR A 293 37.93 -22.17 14.79
CA THR A 293 36.51 -21.82 14.65
C THR A 293 35.72 -22.21 15.89
N ASP A 294 35.05 -21.25 16.51
CA ASP A 294 34.12 -21.53 17.60
C ASP A 294 32.86 -22.25 17.09
N LEU A 295 32.78 -23.55 17.37
CA LEU A 295 31.62 -24.38 17.05
C LEU A 295 30.65 -24.55 18.24
N VAL A 296 31.02 -24.11 19.45
CA VAL A 296 30.16 -24.25 20.65
C VAL A 296 28.90 -23.42 20.47
N SER A 297 29.05 -22.21 19.94
CA SER A 297 27.97 -21.32 19.53
C SER A 297 26.93 -22.01 18.61
N LEU A 298 27.37 -22.88 17.69
CA LEU A 298 26.46 -23.61 16.80
C LEU A 298 25.65 -24.67 17.54
N VAL A 299 26.22 -25.33 18.54
CA VAL A 299 25.50 -26.33 19.37
C VAL A 299 24.39 -25.67 20.17
N GLU A 300 24.62 -24.48 20.70
CA GLU A 300 23.60 -23.70 21.41
C GLU A 300 22.45 -23.34 20.48
N ILE A 301 22.75 -22.92 19.25
CA ILE A 301 21.75 -22.61 18.23
C ILE A 301 20.96 -23.86 17.80
N GLU A 302 21.62 -25.02 17.57
CA GLU A 302 20.94 -26.28 17.26
C GLU A 302 19.92 -26.64 18.33
N ARG A 303 20.31 -26.53 19.61
CA ARG A 303 19.43 -26.83 20.75
C ARG A 303 18.29 -25.81 20.92
N ALA A 304 18.60 -24.52 20.82
CA ALA A 304 17.63 -23.44 21.04
C ALA A 304 16.56 -23.39 19.95
N HIS A 305 16.91 -23.72 18.70
CA HIS A 305 16.02 -23.56 17.55
C HIS A 305 15.61 -24.88 16.89
N GLN A 306 16.05 -26.03 17.41
CA GLN A 306 15.80 -27.36 16.84
C GLN A 306 16.19 -27.45 15.36
N ILE A 307 17.29 -26.79 14.99
CA ILE A 307 17.86 -26.82 13.65
C ILE A 307 19.09 -27.75 13.62
N ARG A 308 19.52 -28.16 12.43
CA ARG A 308 20.69 -29.03 12.24
C ARG A 308 21.68 -28.38 11.28
N PHE A 309 22.93 -28.24 11.71
CA PHE A 309 24.04 -27.89 10.84
C PHE A 309 24.67 -29.14 10.21
N ASN A 310 25.35 -28.94 9.09
CA ASN A 310 25.95 -29.98 8.26
C ASN A 310 27.48 -29.98 8.39
N PHE A 311 28.00 -30.95 9.15
CA PHE A 311 29.42 -31.30 9.22
C PHE A 311 29.67 -32.71 8.70
N PHE A 312 30.92 -33.06 8.40
CA PHE A 312 31.29 -34.35 7.83
C PHE A 312 32.52 -34.92 8.53
N LEU A 313 32.55 -36.23 8.74
CA LEU A 313 33.65 -36.92 9.44
C LEU A 313 34.88 -37.14 8.55
N SER A 314 34.71 -37.11 7.23
CA SER A 314 35.79 -37.22 6.24
C SER A 314 35.42 -36.48 4.95
N ARG A 315 36.38 -36.34 4.02
CA ARG A 315 36.13 -35.74 2.70
C ARG A 315 35.12 -36.55 1.88
N GLU A 316 35.08 -37.87 2.07
CA GLU A 316 34.24 -38.83 1.33
C GLU A 316 32.88 -39.10 2.00
N SER A 317 32.65 -38.57 3.20
CA SER A 317 31.43 -38.83 3.97
C SER A 317 30.17 -38.35 3.23
N GLN A 318 29.21 -39.23 2.95
CA GLN A 318 28.00 -38.80 2.23
C GLN A 318 26.95 -38.13 3.12
N ASN A 319 26.88 -38.52 4.39
CA ASN A 319 25.86 -38.03 5.32
C ASN A 319 26.44 -37.02 6.31
N PRO A 320 25.75 -35.90 6.57
CA PRO A 320 26.21 -34.92 7.53
C PRO A 320 25.95 -35.37 8.99
N VAL A 321 26.77 -34.88 9.90
CA VAL A 321 26.60 -34.95 11.36
C VAL A 321 26.28 -33.56 11.93
N SER A 322 25.67 -33.52 13.12
CA SER A 322 25.31 -32.26 13.81
C SER A 322 26.52 -31.49 14.31
N ALA A 323 26.33 -30.21 14.65
CA ALA A 323 27.36 -29.41 15.32
C ALA A 323 27.79 -30.05 16.64
N GLU A 324 26.85 -30.60 17.41
CA GLU A 324 27.16 -31.30 18.67
C GLU A 324 28.11 -32.50 18.47
N THR A 325 27.88 -33.26 17.40
CA THR A 325 28.76 -34.38 17.04
C THR A 325 30.11 -33.87 16.58
N ALA A 326 30.15 -32.79 15.79
CA ALA A 326 31.38 -32.19 15.29
C ALA A 326 32.29 -31.67 16.42
N VAL A 327 31.72 -30.97 17.41
CA VAL A 327 32.45 -30.51 18.61
C VAL A 327 33.04 -31.69 19.38
N THR A 328 32.28 -32.76 19.54
CA THR A 328 32.75 -33.97 20.24
C THR A 328 33.91 -34.64 19.48
N VAL A 329 33.85 -34.70 18.14
CA VAL A 329 34.91 -35.29 17.32
C VAL A 329 36.19 -34.43 17.33
N LEU A 330 36.05 -33.10 17.24
CA LEU A 330 37.18 -32.17 17.38
C LEU A 330 37.85 -32.26 18.75
N GLY A 331 37.06 -32.38 19.82
CA GLY A 331 37.57 -32.57 21.18
C GLY A 331 38.37 -33.87 21.38
N ASN A 332 38.26 -34.83 20.45
CA ASN A 332 39.06 -36.05 20.39
C ASN A 332 40.23 -35.95 19.39
N GLU A 333 40.67 -34.73 19.04
CA GLU A 333 41.77 -34.44 18.11
C GLU A 333 41.58 -35.04 16.70
N LYS A 334 40.33 -35.27 16.28
CA LYS A 334 40.00 -35.73 14.92
C LYS A 334 39.47 -34.56 14.08
N PRO A 335 39.89 -34.45 12.81
CA PRO A 335 39.41 -33.38 11.94
C PRO A 335 37.94 -33.60 11.58
N ILE A 336 37.22 -32.49 11.44
CA ILE A 336 35.88 -32.45 10.84
C ILE A 336 35.89 -31.55 9.62
N TYR A 337 34.93 -31.79 8.72
CA TYR A 337 34.86 -31.17 7.41
C TYR A 337 33.52 -30.46 7.22
N HIS A 338 33.51 -29.43 6.37
CA HIS A 338 32.28 -28.78 5.91
C HIS A 338 32.40 -28.47 4.41
N ASP A 339 31.25 -28.27 3.76
CA ASP A 339 31.23 -27.90 2.36
C ASP A 339 31.39 -26.39 2.19
N LEU A 340 32.06 -25.98 1.13
CA LEU A 340 32.01 -24.64 0.56
C LEU A 340 31.18 -24.70 -0.70
N LEU A 341 30.23 -23.79 -0.81
CA LEU A 341 29.23 -23.79 -1.87
C LEU A 341 29.30 -22.46 -2.60
N VAL A 342 29.54 -22.50 -3.91
CA VAL A 342 29.50 -21.33 -4.77
C VAL A 342 28.13 -21.28 -5.44
N TYR A 343 27.32 -20.33 -5.01
CA TYR A 343 25.99 -20.10 -5.56
C TYR A 343 26.00 -18.92 -6.51
N GLN A 344 25.35 -19.09 -7.65
CA GLN A 344 24.97 -18.01 -8.54
C GLN A 344 23.47 -17.76 -8.37
N GLY A 345 23.10 -16.52 -8.03
CA GLY A 345 21.73 -16.05 -8.11
C GLY A 345 21.49 -15.36 -9.45
N GLU A 346 20.48 -15.82 -10.18
CA GLU A 346 20.01 -15.18 -11.40
C GLU A 346 18.65 -14.51 -11.17
N THR A 347 18.38 -13.49 -11.99
CA THR A 347 17.08 -12.84 -12.08
C THR A 347 16.54 -13.11 -13.48
N GLN A 348 15.43 -13.83 -13.61
CA GLN A 348 14.88 -14.18 -14.92
C GLN A 348 14.25 -12.97 -15.63
N TYR A 349 13.74 -11.99 -14.86
CA TYR A 349 13.16 -10.69 -15.28
C TYR A 349 13.35 -9.66 -14.15
N GLU A 350 13.02 -8.36 -14.36
CA GLU A 350 12.94 -7.39 -13.25
C GLU A 350 11.83 -7.87 -12.31
N ASN A 351 12.23 -8.53 -11.22
CA ASN A 351 11.30 -9.21 -10.32
C ASN A 351 10.39 -8.14 -9.69
N PRO A 352 9.04 -8.27 -9.77
CA PRO A 352 8.13 -7.34 -9.09
C PRO A 352 8.41 -7.19 -7.59
N THR A 353 9.03 -8.21 -6.98
CA THR A 353 9.55 -8.17 -5.60
C THR A 353 10.60 -7.07 -5.44
N PHE A 354 11.49 -6.88 -6.41
CA PHE A 354 12.51 -5.82 -6.37
C PHE A 354 11.88 -4.45 -6.49
N GLY A 355 10.92 -4.28 -7.41
CA GLY A 355 10.14 -3.07 -7.55
C GLY A 355 9.45 -2.72 -6.23
N PHE A 356 8.71 -3.68 -5.66
CA PHE A 356 8.00 -3.47 -4.40
C PHE A 356 8.94 -3.17 -3.23
N VAL A 357 10.03 -3.93 -3.05
CA VAL A 357 11.02 -3.68 -1.98
C VAL A 357 11.68 -2.31 -2.14
N ARG A 358 12.06 -1.92 -3.35
CA ARG A 358 12.59 -0.59 -3.66
C ARG A 358 11.58 0.49 -3.29
N ASN A 359 10.32 0.31 -3.68
CA ASN A 359 9.27 1.28 -3.39
C ASN A 359 8.98 1.37 -1.88
N LEU A 360 9.03 0.26 -1.13
CA LEU A 360 8.91 0.28 0.33
C LEU A 360 10.01 1.11 1.00
N HIS A 361 11.26 0.97 0.55
CA HIS A 361 12.38 1.78 1.04
C HIS A 361 12.15 3.28 0.72
N GLU A 362 11.72 3.60 -0.51
CA GLU A 362 11.39 5.00 -0.88
C GLU A 362 10.21 5.59 -0.08
N LEU A 363 9.25 4.74 0.31
CA LEU A 363 8.15 5.09 1.20
C LEU A 363 8.55 5.14 2.68
N LYS A 364 9.82 4.85 3.02
CA LYS A 364 10.36 4.75 4.39
C LYS A 364 9.78 3.61 5.23
N LEU A 365 9.26 2.58 4.58
CA LEU A 365 8.62 1.42 5.20
C LEU A 365 9.56 0.22 5.37
N ASP A 366 10.86 0.46 5.60
CA ASP A 366 11.87 -0.60 5.78
C ASP A 366 11.55 -1.53 6.95
N SER A 367 10.84 -1.03 7.97
CA SER A 367 10.37 -1.86 9.09
C SER A 367 9.38 -2.92 8.62
N LEU A 368 8.49 -2.58 7.68
CA LEU A 368 7.53 -3.53 7.14
C LEU A 368 8.25 -4.63 6.37
N ARG A 369 9.26 -4.28 5.56
CA ARG A 369 10.08 -5.23 4.81
C ARG A 369 10.62 -6.36 5.68
N LYS A 370 11.10 -6.03 6.90
CA LYS A 370 11.62 -7.02 7.87
C LYS A 370 10.57 -8.00 8.37
N GLU A 371 9.29 -7.61 8.34
CA GLU A 371 8.16 -8.45 8.73
C GLU A 371 7.65 -9.35 7.57
N LEU A 372 8.17 -9.18 6.33
CA LEU A 372 7.64 -9.87 5.14
C LEU A 372 8.34 -11.21 4.86
N ASP A 373 7.54 -12.23 4.59
CA ASP A 373 8.00 -13.51 4.04
C ASP A 373 7.56 -13.63 2.57
N PHE A 374 8.41 -13.17 1.65
CA PHE A 374 8.13 -13.22 0.21
C PHE A 374 7.96 -14.63 -0.35
N SER A 375 8.43 -15.67 0.34
CA SER A 375 8.21 -17.05 -0.11
C SER A 375 6.75 -17.50 -0.01
N ARG A 376 5.91 -16.74 0.71
CA ARG A 376 4.49 -17.03 0.89
C ARG A 376 3.59 -16.15 0.02
N ILE A 377 4.15 -15.23 -0.75
CA ILE A 377 3.40 -14.27 -1.55
C ILE A 377 3.35 -14.78 -2.99
N SER A 378 2.17 -14.80 -3.61
CA SER A 378 2.05 -15.15 -5.03
C SER A 378 2.65 -14.05 -5.91
N GLU A 379 3.10 -14.43 -7.10
CA GLU A 379 3.62 -13.48 -8.09
C GLU A 379 2.59 -12.38 -8.42
N GLU A 380 1.32 -12.76 -8.60
CA GLU A 380 0.21 -11.84 -8.82
C GLU A 380 0.09 -10.81 -7.68
N MET A 381 0.18 -11.26 -6.43
CA MET A 381 0.10 -10.38 -5.27
C MET A 381 1.28 -9.42 -5.23
N VAL A 382 2.52 -9.90 -5.41
CA VAL A 382 3.70 -9.01 -5.40
C VAL A 382 3.64 -8.00 -6.55
N SER A 383 3.21 -8.42 -7.74
CA SER A 383 3.07 -7.54 -8.91
C SER A 383 2.05 -6.42 -8.66
N PHE A 384 0.89 -6.75 -8.09
CA PHE A 384 -0.06 -5.74 -7.66
C PHE A 384 0.51 -4.81 -6.57
N LEU A 385 1.24 -5.34 -5.60
CA LEU A 385 1.84 -4.53 -4.53
C LEU A 385 2.94 -3.59 -5.04
N ASP A 386 3.74 -4.00 -6.03
CA ASP A 386 4.64 -3.11 -6.75
C ASP A 386 3.87 -1.97 -7.43
N ARG A 387 2.77 -2.30 -8.13
CA ARG A 387 1.91 -1.27 -8.74
C ARG A 387 1.33 -0.30 -7.70
N LEU A 388 0.72 -0.81 -6.63
CA LEU A 388 0.12 0.01 -5.58
C LEU A 388 1.17 0.91 -4.90
N SER A 389 2.35 0.38 -4.60
CA SER A 389 3.42 1.16 -3.97
C SER A 389 3.97 2.25 -4.89
N ARG A 390 4.03 2.01 -6.21
CA ARG A 390 4.40 3.00 -7.22
C ARG A 390 3.37 4.13 -7.30
N ASP A 391 2.08 3.81 -7.30
CA ASP A 391 1.00 4.82 -7.34
C ASP A 391 1.03 5.67 -6.05
N LEU A 392 1.29 5.05 -4.89
CA LEU A 392 1.46 5.76 -3.63
C LEU A 392 2.71 6.67 -3.62
N LEU A 393 3.79 6.31 -4.30
CA LEU A 393 4.97 7.18 -4.43
C LEU A 393 4.69 8.44 -5.25
N GLN A 394 3.84 8.34 -6.28
CA GLN A 394 3.51 9.44 -7.18
C GLN A 394 2.53 10.44 -6.54
N VAL A 395 1.41 9.95 -6.02
CA VAL A 395 0.30 10.83 -5.59
C VAL A 395 0.29 11.02 -4.07
N ARG A 396 0.78 10.03 -3.31
CA ARG A 396 0.75 9.96 -1.82
C ARG A 396 -0.64 10.09 -1.17
N THR A 397 -1.71 10.14 -1.96
CA THR A 397 -3.10 10.24 -1.49
C THR A 397 -3.85 8.92 -1.70
N LEU A 398 -5.02 8.80 -1.09
CA LEU A 398 -6.00 7.73 -1.33
C LEU A 398 -7.32 8.37 -1.80
N PRO A 399 -7.48 8.62 -3.11
CA PRO A 399 -8.54 9.47 -3.63
C PRO A 399 -9.94 8.85 -3.45
N TYR A 400 -10.97 9.70 -3.46
CA TYR A 400 -12.36 9.24 -3.38
C TYR A 400 -12.75 8.55 -4.69
N PRO A 401 -13.19 7.30 -4.63
CA PRO A 401 -13.67 6.57 -5.80
C PRO A 401 -14.93 7.23 -6.33
N HIS A 402 -15.09 7.25 -7.64
CA HIS A 402 -16.30 7.69 -8.32
C HIS A 402 -17.48 6.73 -7.98
N GLU A 403 -18.70 7.26 -7.89
CA GLU A 403 -19.92 6.52 -7.57
C GLU A 403 -20.24 5.37 -8.55
N PHE A 404 -19.75 5.44 -9.79
CA PHE A 404 -19.93 4.40 -10.83
C PHE A 404 -18.68 3.51 -11.00
N GLY A 405 -17.64 3.72 -10.17
CA GLY A 405 -16.27 3.24 -10.43
C GLY A 405 -15.49 4.21 -11.32
N ASP A 406 -14.17 4.27 -11.13
CA ASP A 406 -13.34 5.25 -11.81
C ASP A 406 -13.22 4.90 -13.29
N ILE A 407 -12.99 5.93 -14.10
CA ILE A 407 -12.99 5.81 -15.56
C ILE A 407 -11.93 4.83 -16.06
N GLY A 408 -10.76 4.75 -15.42
CA GLY A 408 -9.69 3.81 -15.78
C GLY A 408 -10.14 2.35 -15.69
N LEU A 409 -10.77 1.97 -14.57
CA LEU A 409 -11.37 0.65 -14.41
C LEU A 409 -12.47 0.39 -15.45
N ARG A 410 -13.38 1.35 -15.68
CA ARG A 410 -14.47 1.18 -16.66
C ARG A 410 -13.95 1.00 -18.08
N ILE A 411 -12.87 1.70 -18.46
CA ILE A 411 -12.19 1.52 -19.75
C ILE A 411 -11.58 0.12 -19.84
N ALA A 412 -10.86 -0.33 -18.82
CA ALA A 412 -10.23 -1.65 -18.81
C ALA A 412 -11.28 -2.77 -18.89
N LEU A 413 -12.35 -2.69 -18.11
CA LEU A 413 -13.47 -3.64 -18.14
C LEU A 413 -14.19 -3.62 -19.50
N SER A 414 -14.51 -2.45 -20.05
CA SER A 414 -15.12 -2.31 -21.38
C SER A 414 -14.29 -3.01 -22.46
N ARG A 415 -12.96 -2.80 -22.46
CA ARG A 415 -12.05 -3.46 -23.40
C ARG A 415 -12.01 -4.98 -23.19
N PHE A 416 -11.96 -5.45 -21.94
CA PHE A 416 -12.00 -6.87 -21.62
C PHE A 416 -13.29 -7.53 -22.14
N LEU A 417 -14.44 -6.92 -21.89
CA LEU A 417 -15.75 -7.40 -22.35
C LEU A 417 -15.82 -7.45 -23.89
N SER A 418 -15.30 -6.43 -24.56
CA SER A 418 -15.29 -6.37 -26.02
C SER A 418 -14.36 -7.42 -26.64
N ILE A 419 -13.15 -7.60 -26.10
CA ILE A 419 -12.12 -8.47 -26.70
C ILE A 419 -12.39 -9.94 -26.38
N TYR A 420 -12.66 -10.26 -25.12
CA TYR A 420 -12.81 -11.64 -24.67
C TYR A 420 -14.27 -12.09 -24.72
N CYS A 421 -15.21 -11.27 -24.28
CA CYS A 421 -16.63 -11.65 -24.23
C CYS A 421 -17.43 -11.29 -25.50
N HIS A 422 -16.82 -10.59 -26.47
CA HIS A 422 -17.47 -10.03 -27.66
C HIS A 422 -18.66 -9.12 -27.36
N TYR A 423 -18.77 -8.61 -26.13
CA TYR A 423 -19.82 -7.69 -25.73
C TYR A 423 -19.23 -6.28 -25.69
N ALA A 424 -19.47 -5.53 -26.75
CA ALA A 424 -19.01 -4.16 -26.88
C ALA A 424 -19.93 -3.22 -26.06
N VAL A 425 -19.33 -2.39 -25.19
CA VAL A 425 -20.05 -1.50 -24.26
C VAL A 425 -19.22 -0.26 -23.97
N ALA A 426 -19.85 0.92 -24.00
CA ALA A 426 -19.14 2.17 -23.74
C ALA A 426 -18.77 2.29 -22.25
N PRO A 427 -17.53 2.71 -21.90
CA PRO A 427 -17.11 2.89 -20.50
C PRO A 427 -18.07 3.76 -19.68
N GLU A 428 -18.65 4.78 -20.29
CA GLU A 428 -19.57 5.73 -19.64
C GLU A 428 -20.91 5.08 -19.24
N SER A 429 -21.29 4.01 -19.93
CA SER A 429 -22.52 3.24 -19.67
C SER A 429 -22.34 2.13 -18.63
N LEU A 430 -21.09 1.83 -18.24
CA LEU A 430 -20.81 0.85 -17.20
C LEU A 430 -21.06 1.46 -15.82
N PHE A 431 -21.84 0.73 -15.02
CA PHE A 431 -22.04 1.00 -13.60
C PHE A 431 -21.40 -0.11 -12.78
N ILE A 432 -20.41 0.26 -11.97
CA ILE A 432 -19.66 -0.66 -11.12
C ILE A 432 -19.89 -0.31 -9.65
N ALA A 433 -20.14 -1.31 -8.84
CA ALA A 433 -20.41 -1.22 -7.41
C ALA A 433 -19.56 -2.26 -6.64
N PRO A 434 -19.38 -2.14 -5.32
CA PRO A 434 -18.51 -3.03 -4.55
C PRO A 434 -19.10 -4.44 -4.36
N GLU A 435 -20.39 -4.58 -4.05
CA GLU A 435 -21.00 -5.89 -3.75
C GLU A 435 -22.25 -6.14 -4.58
N ARG A 436 -22.50 -7.40 -4.92
CA ARG A 436 -23.68 -7.82 -5.68
C ARG A 436 -24.98 -7.48 -4.96
N SER A 437 -25.02 -7.70 -3.64
CA SER A 437 -26.20 -7.42 -2.80
C SER A 437 -26.52 -5.92 -2.77
N GLN A 438 -25.50 -5.07 -2.62
CA GLN A 438 -25.66 -3.62 -2.64
C GLN A 438 -26.12 -3.12 -4.02
N LEU A 439 -25.52 -3.65 -5.09
CA LEU A 439 -25.90 -3.32 -6.47
C LEU A 439 -27.36 -3.70 -6.75
N LEU A 440 -27.76 -4.92 -6.36
CA LEU A 440 -29.14 -5.37 -6.47
C LEU A 440 -30.08 -4.49 -5.65
N ALA A 441 -29.69 -4.08 -4.44
CA ALA A 441 -30.51 -3.22 -3.60
C ALA A 441 -30.82 -1.88 -4.28
N ILE A 442 -29.81 -1.24 -4.89
CA ILE A 442 -29.96 0.01 -5.64
C ILE A 442 -30.96 -0.18 -6.78
N VAL A 443 -30.83 -1.26 -7.54
CA VAL A 443 -31.72 -1.56 -8.67
C VAL A 443 -33.16 -1.79 -8.19
N LEU A 444 -33.37 -2.73 -7.26
CA LEU A 444 -34.72 -3.09 -6.79
C LEU A 444 -35.43 -1.91 -6.13
N LYS A 445 -34.72 -1.11 -5.32
CA LYS A 445 -35.26 0.12 -4.71
C LYS A 445 -35.70 1.14 -5.76
N SER A 446 -35.05 1.15 -6.93
CA SER A 446 -35.35 2.09 -8.01
C SER A 446 -36.60 1.74 -8.79
N VAL A 447 -36.95 0.46 -8.89
CA VAL A 447 -38.03 -0.01 -9.78
C VAL A 447 -39.19 -0.74 -9.06
N LEU A 448 -39.00 -1.26 -7.84
CA LEU A 448 -40.02 -2.07 -7.15
C LEU A 448 -40.63 -1.39 -5.91
N LYS A 449 -41.94 -1.50 -5.77
CA LYS A 449 -42.66 -1.03 -4.58
C LYS A 449 -42.55 -2.05 -3.43
N PRO A 450 -42.51 -1.62 -2.16
CA PRO A 450 -42.63 -2.51 -1.01
C PRO A 450 -43.84 -3.45 -1.13
N GLY A 451 -43.68 -4.69 -0.68
CA GLY A 451 -44.70 -5.74 -0.76
C GLY A 451 -44.78 -6.48 -2.10
N SER A 452 -44.05 -6.02 -3.12
CA SER A 452 -43.96 -6.72 -4.42
C SER A 452 -43.34 -8.11 -4.27
N ILE A 453 -43.78 -9.05 -5.10
CA ILE A 453 -43.26 -10.42 -5.12
C ILE A 453 -42.02 -10.47 -6.02
N VAL A 454 -40.95 -11.05 -5.50
CA VAL A 454 -39.70 -11.34 -6.19
C VAL A 454 -39.53 -12.85 -6.25
N LEU A 455 -39.46 -13.40 -7.45
CA LEU A 455 -39.06 -14.79 -7.68
C LEU A 455 -37.52 -14.85 -7.63
N LEU A 456 -36.96 -15.68 -6.75
CA LEU A 456 -35.52 -15.79 -6.52
C LEU A 456 -35.08 -17.24 -6.72
N SER A 457 -34.05 -17.46 -7.55
CA SER A 457 -33.39 -18.77 -7.66
C SER A 457 -32.81 -19.22 -6.32
N SER A 458 -32.99 -20.49 -5.99
CA SER A 458 -32.56 -21.10 -4.72
C SER A 458 -31.06 -20.92 -4.45
N SER A 459 -30.21 -21.00 -5.49
CA SER A 459 -28.76 -20.77 -5.38
C SER A 459 -28.37 -19.34 -4.95
N LEU A 460 -29.27 -18.37 -5.11
CA LEU A 460 -29.04 -16.96 -4.78
C LEU A 460 -29.62 -16.55 -3.42
N GLU A 461 -30.28 -17.49 -2.71
CA GLU A 461 -30.96 -17.21 -1.45
C GLU A 461 -30.01 -16.62 -0.40
N SER A 462 -28.84 -17.23 -0.21
CA SER A 462 -27.83 -16.80 0.77
C SER A 462 -27.23 -15.43 0.45
N VAL A 463 -27.28 -15.00 -0.81
CA VAL A 463 -26.72 -13.73 -1.29
C VAL A 463 -27.74 -12.60 -1.16
N TYR A 464 -29.00 -12.84 -1.55
CA TYR A 464 -29.97 -11.77 -1.78
C TYR A 464 -31.17 -11.76 -0.86
N ARG A 465 -31.53 -12.88 -0.19
CA ARG A 465 -32.76 -12.94 0.61
C ARG A 465 -32.84 -11.81 1.62
N GLN A 466 -31.80 -11.66 2.44
CA GLN A 466 -31.78 -10.63 3.49
C GLN A 466 -31.91 -9.23 2.90
N THR A 467 -31.21 -8.95 1.80
CA THR A 467 -31.27 -7.67 1.10
C THR A 467 -32.67 -7.37 0.56
N ILE A 468 -33.31 -8.36 -0.08
CA ILE A 468 -34.66 -8.22 -0.66
C ILE A 468 -35.69 -8.01 0.46
N GLU A 469 -35.59 -8.77 1.55
CA GLU A 469 -36.47 -8.65 2.71
C GLU A 469 -36.28 -7.31 3.44
N ASN A 470 -35.04 -6.81 3.56
CA ASN A 470 -34.74 -5.48 4.11
C ASN A 470 -35.36 -4.33 3.29
N LEU A 471 -35.60 -4.54 1.99
CA LEU A 471 -36.34 -3.60 1.13
C LEU A 471 -37.87 -3.70 1.30
N GLY A 472 -38.36 -4.61 2.14
CA GLY A 472 -39.78 -4.87 2.36
C GLY A 472 -40.44 -5.64 1.22
N LEU A 473 -39.67 -6.39 0.42
CA LEU A 473 -40.17 -7.19 -0.70
C LEU A 473 -40.43 -8.64 -0.26
N LYS A 474 -41.34 -9.33 -0.95
CA LYS A 474 -41.69 -10.73 -0.64
C LYS A 474 -40.90 -11.67 -1.54
N VAL A 475 -40.07 -12.52 -0.94
CA VAL A 475 -39.28 -13.53 -1.67
C VAL A 475 -40.11 -14.80 -1.85
N VAL A 476 -40.20 -15.29 -3.09
CA VAL A 476 -40.64 -16.65 -3.42
C VAL A 476 -39.46 -17.37 -4.04
N LEU A 477 -39.09 -18.53 -3.49
CA LEU A 477 -37.99 -19.32 -4.04
C LEU A 477 -38.47 -20.16 -5.22
N GLY A 478 -37.69 -20.15 -6.30
CA GLY A 478 -37.77 -21.10 -7.40
C GLY A 478 -36.49 -21.95 -7.45
N ASN A 479 -36.59 -23.13 -8.06
CA ASN A 479 -35.41 -23.95 -8.32
C ASN A 479 -34.50 -23.27 -9.36
N ASP A 480 -33.29 -23.79 -9.55
CA ASP A 480 -32.34 -23.26 -10.52
C ASP A 480 -32.55 -23.82 -11.94
N ASP A 481 -33.71 -24.41 -12.25
CA ASP A 481 -34.05 -24.88 -13.60
C ASP A 481 -34.80 -23.78 -14.39
N LEU A 482 -34.31 -23.41 -15.57
CA LEU A 482 -34.94 -22.34 -16.36
C LEU A 482 -36.39 -22.66 -16.77
N SER A 483 -36.71 -23.92 -17.09
CA SER A 483 -38.06 -24.28 -17.54
C SER A 483 -39.06 -24.10 -16.38
N GLU A 484 -38.67 -24.57 -15.19
CA GLU A 484 -39.47 -24.37 -13.97
C GLU A 484 -39.59 -22.89 -13.60
N LEU A 485 -38.50 -22.11 -13.71
CA LEU A 485 -38.53 -20.67 -13.44
C LEU A 485 -39.45 -19.93 -14.40
N ILE A 486 -39.48 -20.29 -15.68
CA ILE A 486 -40.41 -19.72 -16.66
C ILE A 486 -41.86 -20.06 -16.29
N ASP A 487 -42.14 -21.29 -15.87
CA ASP A 487 -43.48 -21.69 -15.48
C ASP A 487 -43.93 -21.02 -14.18
N LEU A 488 -43.03 -20.88 -13.20
CA LEU A 488 -43.27 -20.11 -11.98
C LEU A 488 -43.49 -18.62 -12.26
N ASP A 489 -42.71 -18.02 -13.15
CA ASP A 489 -42.90 -16.63 -13.59
C ASP A 489 -44.28 -16.42 -14.23
N ARG A 490 -44.75 -17.38 -15.05
CA ARG A 490 -46.10 -17.34 -15.64
C ARG A 490 -47.21 -17.47 -14.59
N LEU A 491 -47.03 -18.37 -13.61
CA LEU A 491 -48.01 -18.65 -12.56
C LEU A 491 -48.11 -17.51 -11.53
N LEU A 492 -46.97 -17.10 -11.00
CA LEU A 492 -46.86 -16.13 -9.89
C LEU A 492 -46.99 -14.69 -10.37
N LYS A 493 -46.62 -14.42 -11.64
CA LYS A 493 -46.53 -13.07 -12.21
C LYS A 493 -45.78 -12.11 -11.28
N PRO A 494 -44.53 -12.44 -10.90
CA PRO A 494 -43.77 -11.63 -9.96
C PRO A 494 -43.47 -10.26 -10.57
N ALA A 495 -43.22 -9.27 -9.71
CA ALA A 495 -42.75 -7.96 -10.18
C ALA A 495 -41.30 -8.04 -10.67
N ALA A 496 -40.52 -8.94 -10.10
CA ALA A 496 -39.15 -9.23 -10.51
C ALA A 496 -38.81 -10.71 -10.43
N SER A 497 -38.00 -11.17 -11.38
CA SER A 497 -37.42 -12.52 -11.42
C SER A 497 -35.90 -12.40 -11.41
N ILE A 498 -35.28 -12.86 -10.32
CA ILE A 498 -33.84 -12.82 -10.07
C ILE A 498 -33.32 -14.25 -10.16
N ILE A 499 -32.60 -14.55 -11.23
CA ILE A 499 -32.35 -15.91 -11.65
C ILE A 499 -30.85 -16.22 -11.81
N ALA A 500 -30.49 -17.45 -11.44
CA ALA A 500 -29.19 -18.06 -11.76
C ALA A 500 -29.42 -19.52 -12.20
N PRO A 501 -29.90 -19.75 -13.44
CA PRO A 501 -30.18 -21.09 -13.92
C PRO A 501 -28.93 -21.98 -13.97
N GLN A 502 -29.04 -23.24 -13.55
CA GLN A 502 -27.98 -24.25 -13.69
C GLN A 502 -27.51 -24.41 -15.14
N GLN A 503 -28.42 -24.21 -16.09
CA GLN A 503 -28.11 -24.27 -17.50
C GLN A 503 -27.14 -23.17 -17.96
N LEU A 504 -26.91 -22.11 -17.18
CA LEU A 504 -25.88 -21.10 -17.49
C LEU A 504 -24.45 -21.61 -17.30
N ALA A 505 -24.24 -22.73 -16.61
CA ALA A 505 -22.92 -23.37 -16.54
C ALA A 505 -22.46 -23.89 -17.93
N ASN A 506 -23.41 -24.28 -18.79
CA ASN A 506 -23.17 -24.67 -20.18
C ASN A 506 -24.35 -24.19 -21.04
N PRO A 507 -24.46 -22.88 -21.32
CA PRO A 507 -25.67 -22.31 -21.90
C PRO A 507 -25.82 -22.72 -23.36
N SER A 508 -27.01 -23.23 -23.70
CA SER A 508 -27.41 -23.42 -25.10
C SER A 508 -28.10 -22.15 -25.61
N SER A 509 -28.00 -21.87 -26.92
CA SER A 509 -28.69 -20.74 -27.55
C SER A 509 -30.20 -20.78 -27.29
N LEU A 510 -30.81 -21.96 -27.41
CA LEU A 510 -32.24 -22.18 -27.17
C LEU A 510 -32.67 -21.79 -25.75
N THR A 511 -31.85 -22.13 -24.75
CA THR A 511 -32.13 -21.84 -23.33
C THR A 511 -32.18 -20.34 -23.09
N LEU A 512 -31.18 -19.58 -23.54
CA LEU A 512 -31.14 -18.12 -23.37
C LEU A 512 -32.21 -17.42 -24.21
N ASP A 513 -32.48 -17.90 -25.43
CA ASP A 513 -33.53 -17.33 -26.29
C ASP A 513 -34.92 -17.44 -25.64
N HIS A 514 -35.20 -18.52 -24.91
CA HIS A 514 -36.44 -18.67 -24.15
C HIS A 514 -36.56 -17.63 -23.03
N LEU A 515 -35.49 -17.40 -22.27
CA LEU A 515 -35.46 -16.38 -21.23
C LEU A 515 -35.67 -14.97 -21.82
N PHE A 516 -34.94 -14.65 -22.89
CA PHE A 516 -35.06 -13.34 -23.54
C PHE A 516 -36.45 -13.14 -24.14
N LYS A 517 -37.05 -14.18 -24.71
CA LYS A 517 -38.44 -14.16 -25.18
C LYS A 517 -39.42 -13.93 -24.03
N GLN A 518 -39.25 -14.63 -22.90
CA GLN A 518 -40.10 -14.44 -21.72
C GLN A 518 -40.05 -12.98 -21.22
N ALA A 519 -38.86 -12.37 -21.17
CA ALA A 519 -38.72 -10.96 -20.79
C ALA A 519 -39.38 -9.99 -21.80
N ARG A 520 -39.27 -10.27 -23.11
CA ARG A 520 -39.97 -9.48 -24.17
C ARG A 520 -41.48 -9.56 -24.07
N ASP A 521 -42.01 -10.74 -23.77
CA ASP A 521 -43.44 -10.99 -23.68
C ASP A 521 -44.06 -10.37 -22.40
N ASN A 522 -43.23 -9.97 -21.42
CA ASN A 522 -43.66 -9.41 -20.14
C ASN A 522 -42.92 -8.09 -19.81
N PRO A 523 -43.13 -7.00 -20.58
CA PRO A 523 -42.39 -5.74 -20.41
C PRO A 523 -42.65 -5.05 -19.06
N ASP A 524 -43.76 -5.35 -18.39
CA ASP A 524 -44.11 -4.80 -17.08
C ASP A 524 -43.35 -5.46 -15.91
N ARG A 525 -42.57 -6.52 -16.17
CA ARG A 525 -41.81 -7.26 -15.16
C ARG A 525 -40.32 -7.02 -15.33
N PHE A 526 -39.60 -7.05 -14.22
CA PHE A 526 -38.15 -6.91 -14.18
C PHE A 526 -37.46 -8.28 -14.16
N TYR A 527 -36.40 -8.46 -14.93
CA TYR A 527 -35.59 -9.69 -14.95
C TYR A 527 -34.13 -9.35 -14.68
N LEU A 528 -33.50 -10.09 -13.76
CA LEU A 528 -32.07 -9.97 -13.49
C LEU A 528 -31.43 -11.36 -13.51
N VAL A 529 -30.43 -11.53 -14.37
CA VAL A 529 -29.62 -12.75 -14.43
C VAL A 529 -28.33 -12.50 -13.66
N ASP A 530 -28.14 -13.21 -12.55
CA ASP A 530 -26.85 -13.25 -11.86
C ASP A 530 -26.03 -14.41 -12.43
N ASP A 531 -25.01 -14.09 -13.23
CA ASP A 531 -24.08 -15.07 -13.83
C ASP A 531 -22.68 -15.00 -13.19
N SER A 532 -22.60 -14.48 -11.96
CA SER A 532 -21.34 -14.33 -11.22
C SER A 532 -20.66 -15.66 -10.96
N ALA A 533 -21.46 -16.72 -10.73
CA ALA A 533 -20.94 -18.06 -10.49
C ALA A 533 -20.22 -18.66 -11.72
N GLN A 534 -20.47 -18.16 -12.93
CA GLN A 534 -19.82 -18.63 -14.16
C GLN A 534 -18.82 -17.61 -14.74
N PHE A 535 -18.73 -16.42 -14.17
CA PHE A 535 -17.78 -15.39 -14.59
C PHE A 535 -16.39 -15.65 -14.02
N ASN A 536 -15.46 -16.06 -14.89
CA ASN A 536 -14.05 -16.24 -14.56
C ASN A 536 -13.22 -15.15 -15.24
N ILE A 537 -12.31 -14.55 -14.48
CA ILE A 537 -11.26 -13.68 -15.00
C ILE A 537 -9.99 -14.53 -15.09
N GLY A 538 -9.45 -14.73 -16.29
CA GLY A 538 -8.25 -15.55 -16.48
C GLY A 538 -7.81 -15.66 -17.94
N SER A 539 -6.68 -16.33 -18.15
CA SER A 539 -6.05 -16.56 -19.46
C SER A 539 -6.65 -17.73 -20.24
N GLU A 540 -7.46 -18.59 -19.59
CA GLU A 540 -8.25 -19.60 -20.29
C GLU A 540 -9.36 -18.92 -21.10
N LEU A 541 -9.18 -18.87 -22.42
CA LEU A 541 -10.00 -18.15 -23.42
C LEU A 541 -11.46 -18.62 -23.56
N ASN A 542 -12.00 -19.35 -22.58
CA ASN A 542 -13.39 -19.77 -22.51
C ASN A 542 -14.25 -18.60 -22.03
N ALA A 543 -14.43 -17.61 -22.90
CA ALA A 543 -15.23 -16.44 -22.62
C ALA A 543 -16.66 -16.80 -22.19
N ASN A 544 -17.21 -15.98 -21.31
CA ASN A 544 -18.57 -16.13 -20.81
C ASN A 544 -19.57 -16.26 -21.98
N MET A 545 -20.14 -17.46 -22.13
CA MET A 545 -21.04 -17.78 -23.24
C MET A 545 -22.37 -17.03 -23.14
N THR A 546 -22.83 -16.68 -21.94
CA THR A 546 -24.00 -15.82 -21.71
C THR A 546 -23.81 -14.46 -22.37
N LEU A 547 -22.66 -13.80 -22.16
CA LEU A 547 -22.31 -12.53 -22.79
C LEU A 547 -22.11 -12.64 -24.29
N ARG A 548 -21.47 -13.71 -24.77
CA ARG A 548 -21.30 -13.95 -26.21
C ARG A 548 -22.63 -14.07 -26.94
N LEU A 549 -23.56 -14.85 -26.38
CA LEU A 549 -24.90 -15.03 -26.95
C LEU A 549 -25.74 -13.76 -26.80
N ALA A 550 -25.61 -13.04 -25.68
CA ALA A 550 -26.22 -11.72 -25.50
C ALA A 550 -25.71 -10.70 -26.53
N ALA A 551 -24.44 -10.75 -26.92
CA ALA A 551 -23.89 -9.85 -27.95
C ALA A 551 -24.42 -10.14 -29.36
N SER A 552 -24.88 -11.36 -29.63
CA SER A 552 -25.40 -11.76 -30.95
C SER A 552 -26.83 -11.29 -31.25
N GLN A 553 -27.53 -10.73 -30.26
CA GLN A 553 -28.92 -10.31 -30.40
C GLN A 553 -29.25 -9.10 -29.52
N LYS A 554 -30.35 -8.41 -29.82
CA LYS A 554 -30.81 -7.28 -29.01
C LYS A 554 -31.53 -7.77 -27.74
N LEU A 555 -30.98 -7.47 -26.58
CA LEU A 555 -31.59 -7.80 -25.30
C LEU A 555 -32.81 -6.91 -24.97
N PRO A 556 -33.78 -7.41 -24.20
CA PRO A 556 -34.93 -6.61 -23.74
C PRO A 556 -34.52 -5.56 -22.70
N ASN A 557 -35.14 -4.38 -22.70
CA ASN A 557 -34.80 -3.28 -21.78
C ASN A 557 -35.12 -3.57 -20.30
N ASN A 558 -35.97 -4.55 -20.03
CA ASN A 558 -36.36 -4.99 -18.69
C ASN A 558 -35.55 -6.20 -18.18
N LEU A 559 -34.51 -6.60 -18.91
CA LEU A 559 -33.61 -7.70 -18.55
C LEU A 559 -32.19 -7.17 -18.34
N LEU A 560 -31.66 -7.32 -17.13
CA LEU A 560 -30.28 -6.99 -16.78
C LEU A 560 -29.46 -8.24 -16.58
N LEU A 561 -28.16 -8.14 -16.85
CA LEU A 561 -27.19 -9.13 -16.41
C LEU A 561 -26.33 -8.50 -15.31
N LEU A 562 -26.08 -9.25 -14.24
CA LEU A 562 -25.26 -8.85 -13.11
C LEU A 562 -24.08 -9.82 -13.00
N TYR A 563 -22.89 -9.24 -12.88
CA TYR A 563 -21.64 -9.98 -12.73
C TYR A 563 -20.89 -9.48 -11.51
N GLY A 564 -20.67 -10.34 -10.53
CA GLY A 564 -19.77 -10.13 -9.41
C GLY A 564 -18.47 -10.91 -9.59
N LEU A 565 -17.35 -10.23 -9.34
CA LEU A 565 -16.00 -10.78 -9.34
C LEU A 565 -15.73 -11.48 -8.01
N ILE A 566 -16.33 -12.65 -7.81
CA ILE A 566 -16.36 -13.36 -6.52
C ILE A 566 -15.35 -14.49 -6.39
N LYS A 567 -14.59 -14.80 -7.45
CA LYS A 567 -13.66 -15.94 -7.52
C LYS A 567 -12.21 -15.52 -7.33
N ASN A 568 -11.98 -14.49 -6.52
CA ASN A 568 -10.66 -13.97 -6.28
C ASN A 568 -9.88 -14.89 -5.32
N THR A 569 -8.87 -15.59 -5.83
CA THR A 569 -8.02 -16.47 -5.00
C THR A 569 -6.89 -15.72 -4.29
N VAL A 570 -6.53 -14.53 -4.76
CA VAL A 570 -5.44 -13.72 -4.19
C VAL A 570 -5.95 -12.89 -3.01
N PHE A 571 -7.09 -12.21 -3.20
CA PHE A 571 -7.80 -11.44 -2.16
C PHE A 571 -9.27 -11.86 -2.09
N PRO A 572 -9.61 -12.98 -1.43
CA PRO A 572 -10.98 -13.52 -1.41
C PRO A 572 -12.06 -12.63 -0.80
N ASP A 573 -11.69 -11.60 -0.04
CA ASP A 573 -12.58 -10.60 0.53
C ASP A 573 -12.77 -9.36 -0.37
N PHE A 574 -12.12 -9.34 -1.54
CA PHE A 574 -12.32 -8.30 -2.55
C PHE A 574 -13.45 -8.71 -3.47
N GLU A 575 -14.52 -7.95 -3.44
CA GLU A 575 -15.64 -8.08 -4.38
C GLU A 575 -15.76 -6.79 -5.20
N LEU A 576 -16.20 -6.96 -6.44
CA LEU A 576 -16.58 -5.89 -7.35
C LEU A 576 -17.67 -6.43 -8.26
N SER A 577 -18.71 -5.63 -8.51
CA SER A 577 -19.88 -6.05 -9.28
C SER A 577 -20.24 -5.01 -10.34
N PHE A 578 -20.74 -5.45 -11.48
CA PHE A 578 -21.17 -4.55 -12.56
C PHE A 578 -22.46 -5.03 -13.23
N LEU A 579 -23.20 -4.08 -13.80
CA LEU A 579 -24.40 -4.33 -14.59
C LEU A 579 -24.12 -4.27 -16.08
N MET A 580 -24.81 -5.12 -16.83
CA MET A 580 -24.85 -5.10 -18.28
C MET A 580 -26.29 -4.92 -18.77
N ASN A 581 -26.43 -4.36 -19.97
CA ASN A 581 -27.71 -4.02 -20.60
C ASN A 581 -28.56 -3.03 -19.78
N CYS A 582 -27.92 -2.14 -19.01
CA CYS A 582 -28.64 -1.13 -18.24
C CYS A 582 -29.21 -0.03 -19.14
N PRO A 583 -30.53 0.28 -19.06
CA PRO A 583 -31.11 1.37 -19.82
C PRO A 583 -30.52 2.73 -19.43
N GLN A 584 -30.19 3.57 -20.41
CA GLN A 584 -29.67 4.92 -20.16
C GLN A 584 -30.60 5.76 -19.28
N SER A 585 -31.92 5.55 -19.39
CA SER A 585 -32.92 6.22 -18.55
C SER A 585 -32.78 5.96 -17.05
N TRP A 586 -31.99 4.96 -16.64
CA TRP A 586 -31.79 4.62 -15.22
C TRP A 586 -30.54 5.27 -14.64
N SER A 587 -29.70 5.95 -15.43
CA SER A 587 -28.43 6.52 -14.96
C SER A 587 -28.62 7.41 -13.72
N THR A 588 -29.60 8.31 -13.74
CA THR A 588 -29.92 9.18 -12.61
C THR A 588 -30.40 8.40 -11.39
N ALA A 589 -31.18 7.35 -11.57
CA ALA A 589 -31.63 6.51 -10.45
C ALA A 589 -30.47 5.73 -9.81
N LEU A 590 -29.55 5.24 -10.64
CA LEU A 590 -28.33 4.58 -10.19
C LEU A 590 -27.40 5.56 -9.47
N GLU A 591 -27.25 6.78 -9.96
CA GLU A 591 -26.49 7.86 -9.29
C GLU A 591 -27.08 8.20 -7.92
N VAL A 592 -28.40 8.40 -7.84
CA VAL A 592 -29.09 8.61 -6.57
C VAL A 592 -28.84 7.45 -5.61
N GLY A 593 -29.02 6.21 -6.07
CA GLY A 593 -28.78 5.04 -5.23
C GLY A 593 -27.31 4.90 -4.79
N ALA A 594 -26.37 5.15 -5.69
CA ALA A 594 -24.94 5.04 -5.43
C ALA A 594 -24.47 6.07 -4.41
N GLU A 595 -24.89 7.33 -4.56
CA GLU A 595 -24.50 8.41 -3.65
C GLU A 595 -25.14 8.24 -2.27
N LEU A 596 -26.43 7.93 -2.19
CA LEU A 596 -27.16 7.84 -0.92
C LEU A 596 -26.83 6.58 -0.12
N THR A 597 -26.47 5.48 -0.77
CA THR A 597 -25.92 4.30 -0.09
C THR A 597 -24.40 4.36 0.07
N TYR A 598 -23.76 5.35 -0.55
CA TYR A 598 -22.31 5.53 -0.60
C TYR A 598 -21.58 4.29 -1.13
N SER A 599 -22.13 3.74 -2.22
CA SER A 599 -21.69 2.55 -2.95
C SER A 599 -20.38 2.77 -3.73
N ARG A 600 -19.41 3.39 -3.09
CA ARG A 600 -18.07 3.69 -3.65
C ARG A 600 -17.12 2.55 -3.31
N ILE A 601 -16.44 2.03 -4.34
CA ILE A 601 -15.52 0.88 -4.25
C ILE A 601 -14.21 1.33 -3.59
N PRO A 602 -13.71 0.70 -2.51
CA PRO A 602 -12.44 1.11 -1.92
C PRO A 602 -11.31 1.21 -2.94
N TYR A 603 -10.51 2.28 -2.85
CA TYR A 603 -9.49 2.63 -3.86
C TYR A 603 -8.59 1.45 -4.20
N GLN A 604 -8.09 0.74 -3.19
CA GLN A 604 -7.20 -0.40 -3.40
C GLN A 604 -7.87 -1.61 -4.05
N VAL A 605 -9.19 -1.79 -3.85
CA VAL A 605 -9.97 -2.86 -4.50
C VAL A 605 -10.14 -2.52 -5.97
N GLN A 606 -10.46 -1.26 -6.25
CA GLN A 606 -10.63 -0.79 -7.61
C GLN A 606 -9.32 -0.87 -8.41
N LEU A 607 -8.22 -0.43 -7.80
CA LEU A 607 -6.90 -0.47 -8.40
C LEU A 607 -6.45 -1.91 -8.70
N TYR A 608 -6.76 -2.86 -7.81
CA TYR A 608 -6.46 -4.28 -8.04
C TYR A 608 -7.18 -4.81 -9.28
N TYR A 609 -8.50 -4.60 -9.39
CA TYR A 609 -9.25 -5.09 -10.54
C TYR A 609 -8.90 -4.34 -11.84
N GLN A 610 -8.60 -3.04 -11.76
CA GLN A 610 -8.11 -2.29 -12.92
C GLN A 610 -6.78 -2.88 -13.41
N TRP A 611 -5.82 -3.07 -12.50
CA TRP A 611 -4.53 -3.68 -12.81
C TRP A 611 -4.70 -5.08 -13.40
N LEU A 612 -5.56 -5.93 -12.83
CA LEU A 612 -5.81 -7.27 -13.33
C LEU A 612 -6.34 -7.26 -14.77
N PHE A 613 -7.28 -6.36 -15.10
CA PHE A 613 -7.76 -6.21 -16.48
C PHE A 613 -6.66 -5.66 -17.41
N GLU A 614 -5.85 -4.71 -16.96
CA GLU A 614 -4.71 -4.19 -17.73
C GLU A 614 -3.69 -5.28 -18.07
N GLU A 615 -3.33 -6.14 -17.10
CA GLU A 615 -2.44 -7.29 -17.31
C GLU A 615 -3.00 -8.28 -18.33
N LEU A 616 -4.29 -8.63 -18.22
CA LEU A 616 -4.96 -9.51 -19.19
C LEU A 616 -5.05 -8.90 -20.59
N LEU A 617 -5.03 -7.58 -20.69
CA LEU A 617 -5.07 -6.83 -21.95
C LEU A 617 -3.67 -6.53 -22.51
N ALA A 618 -2.59 -6.86 -21.79
CA ALA A 618 -1.22 -6.56 -22.21
C ALA A 618 -0.78 -7.37 -23.44
N PHE A 619 -1.37 -8.55 -23.67
CA PHE A 619 -1.11 -9.44 -24.81
C PHE A 619 -2.37 -9.66 -25.67
N PRO A 620 -2.92 -8.62 -26.32
CA PRO A 620 -4.14 -8.77 -27.10
C PRO A 620 -3.86 -9.58 -28.37
N PHE A 621 -4.65 -10.63 -28.61
CA PHE A 621 -4.71 -11.26 -29.93
C PHE A 621 -5.51 -10.33 -30.87
N PRO A 622 -5.02 -10.07 -32.10
CA PRO A 622 -5.69 -9.18 -33.03
C PRO A 622 -6.96 -9.83 -33.56
N ASN A 623 -8.09 -9.57 -32.90
CA ASN A 623 -9.42 -9.77 -33.46
C ASN A 623 -10.02 -8.39 -33.77
N GLU A 624 -10.75 -8.28 -34.88
CA GLU A 624 -11.53 -7.08 -35.19
C GLU A 624 -12.52 -6.83 -34.04
N LEU A 625 -12.52 -5.60 -33.52
CA LEU A 625 -13.48 -5.18 -32.49
C LEU A 625 -14.89 -5.27 -33.10
N PRO A 626 -15.83 -6.01 -32.49
CA PRO A 626 -17.21 -6.00 -32.96
C PRO A 626 -17.78 -4.58 -32.87
N ASP A 627 -18.69 -4.24 -33.79
CA ASP A 627 -19.37 -2.95 -33.76
C ASP A 627 -20.03 -2.73 -32.39
N MET A 628 -19.81 -1.55 -31.81
CA MET A 628 -20.41 -1.19 -30.53
C MET A 628 -21.94 -1.16 -30.69
N PRO A 629 -22.71 -2.04 -30.03
CA PRO A 629 -24.15 -1.98 -30.07
C PRO A 629 -24.58 -0.63 -29.49
N THR A 630 -25.38 0.11 -30.24
CA THR A 630 -26.02 1.34 -29.76
C THR A 630 -27.26 0.93 -28.96
N PRO A 631 -27.33 1.18 -27.64
CA PRO A 631 -28.54 0.90 -26.87
C PRO A 631 -29.68 1.76 -27.43
N ASP A 632 -30.73 1.12 -27.91
CA ASP A 632 -31.86 1.80 -28.52
C ASP A 632 -32.81 2.33 -27.43
N CYS A 633 -32.95 3.65 -27.40
CA CYS A 633 -33.50 4.41 -26.29
C CYS A 633 -35.02 4.59 -26.41
N LYS A 634 -35.83 3.51 -26.35
CA LYS A 634 -37.31 3.62 -26.27
C LYS A 634 -37.98 2.56 -25.38
N SER A 635 -38.22 2.97 -24.13
CA SER A 635 -39.15 2.52 -23.06
C SER A 635 -39.01 1.17 -22.34
N VAL A 636 -39.45 0.98 -21.07
CA VAL A 636 -39.40 1.74 -19.78
C VAL A 636 -39.94 0.73 -18.74
N SER A 637 -39.15 0.25 -17.77
CA SER A 637 -39.74 0.07 -16.44
C SER A 637 -39.70 1.43 -15.77
N ALA A 638 -40.84 1.93 -15.33
CA ALA A 638 -40.90 3.28 -14.78
C ALA A 638 -40.08 3.32 -13.48
N ILE A 639 -39.08 4.21 -13.41
CA ILE A 639 -38.42 4.54 -12.15
C ILE A 639 -39.51 5.00 -11.18
N LEU A 640 -39.42 4.54 -9.93
CA LEU A 640 -40.42 4.89 -8.93
C LEU A 640 -40.49 6.40 -8.74
N PRO A 641 -41.70 6.98 -8.58
CA PRO A 641 -41.87 8.42 -8.39
C PRO A 641 -41.01 8.98 -7.25
N MET A 642 -40.86 8.24 -6.15
CA MET A 642 -39.98 8.61 -5.03
C MET A 642 -38.54 8.91 -5.49
N ILE A 643 -37.93 8.04 -6.29
CA ILE A 643 -36.56 8.26 -6.79
C ILE A 643 -36.54 9.44 -7.75
N GLY A 644 -37.57 9.57 -8.60
CA GLY A 644 -37.74 10.72 -9.48
C GLY A 644 -37.85 12.05 -8.72
N GLU A 645 -38.49 12.09 -7.54
CA GLU A 645 -38.54 13.29 -6.70
C GLU A 645 -37.20 13.56 -6.01
N ILE A 646 -36.51 12.52 -5.50
CA ILE A 646 -35.16 12.68 -4.91
C ILE A 646 -34.19 13.23 -5.95
N ALA A 647 -34.24 12.74 -7.19
CA ALA A 647 -33.39 13.20 -8.28
C ALA A 647 -33.55 14.69 -8.65
N LYS A 648 -34.64 15.34 -8.20
CA LYS A 648 -34.84 16.79 -8.39
C LYS A 648 -34.15 17.63 -7.32
N ASP A 649 -33.69 17.02 -6.22
CA ASP A 649 -32.93 17.71 -5.18
C ASP A 649 -31.64 18.32 -5.79
N SER A 650 -31.27 19.52 -5.36
CA SER A 650 -30.11 20.29 -5.84
C SER A 650 -28.81 19.48 -5.79
N VAL A 651 -28.69 18.52 -4.86
CA VAL A 651 -27.56 17.58 -4.76
C VAL A 651 -27.29 16.83 -6.07
N PHE A 652 -28.36 16.36 -6.74
CA PHE A 652 -28.31 15.55 -7.96
C PHE A 652 -28.48 16.37 -9.24
N THR A 653 -28.64 17.68 -9.13
CA THR A 653 -28.74 18.51 -10.33
C THR A 653 -27.44 18.47 -11.13
N PRO A 654 -27.52 18.43 -12.47
CA PRO A 654 -26.36 18.46 -13.34
C PRO A 654 -25.43 19.64 -13.02
N LYS A 655 -24.12 19.38 -13.01
CA LYS A 655 -23.13 20.43 -12.80
C LYS A 655 -23.05 21.32 -14.06
N PRO A 656 -22.77 22.64 -13.91
CA PRO A 656 -22.78 23.58 -15.03
C PRO A 656 -21.63 23.40 -16.04
N VAL A 657 -20.70 22.49 -15.74
CA VAL A 657 -19.50 22.15 -16.51
C VAL A 657 -19.23 20.65 -16.40
N ASP A 658 -18.44 20.13 -17.34
CA ASP A 658 -17.90 18.77 -17.27
C ASP A 658 -16.98 18.62 -16.04
N VAL A 659 -17.26 17.64 -15.20
CA VAL A 659 -16.53 17.37 -13.96
C VAL A 659 -15.15 16.75 -14.22
N ASP A 660 -14.93 16.20 -15.41
CA ASP A 660 -13.67 15.58 -15.84
C ASP A 660 -12.71 16.57 -16.53
N ASP A 661 -13.10 17.85 -16.70
CA ASP A 661 -12.19 18.89 -17.22
C ASP A 661 -10.99 19.07 -16.28
N LYS A 662 -9.78 18.76 -16.77
CA LYS A 662 -8.53 18.86 -16.00
C LYS A 662 -8.25 20.27 -15.46
N ARG A 663 -8.81 21.32 -16.06
CA ARG A 663 -8.68 22.71 -15.58
C ARG A 663 -9.60 23.00 -14.40
N LEU A 664 -10.64 22.21 -14.20
CA LEU A 664 -11.63 22.40 -13.16
C LEU A 664 -11.02 22.18 -11.78
N ILE A 665 -11.21 23.13 -10.87
CA ILE A 665 -10.89 22.98 -9.47
C ILE A 665 -12.20 22.89 -8.69
N ARG A 666 -12.33 21.83 -7.89
CA ARG A 666 -13.57 21.45 -7.19
C ARG A 666 -13.56 21.99 -5.77
N PHE A 667 -14.15 23.17 -5.55
CA PHE A 667 -14.44 23.71 -4.22
C PHE A 667 -15.83 23.28 -3.72
N ASP A 668 -16.56 22.47 -4.49
CA ASP A 668 -17.85 21.89 -4.09
C ASP A 668 -17.71 20.50 -3.45
N TYR A 669 -16.52 19.89 -3.51
CA TYR A 669 -16.28 18.52 -3.09
C TYR A 669 -15.54 18.44 -1.75
N GLY A 670 -16.04 17.60 -0.84
CA GLY A 670 -15.56 17.54 0.55
C GLY A 670 -14.40 16.57 0.79
N GLU A 671 -13.52 16.37 -0.17
CA GLU A 671 -12.37 15.46 -0.06
C GLU A 671 -11.13 16.16 0.51
N VAL A 672 -10.34 15.45 1.32
CA VAL A 672 -9.04 15.94 1.81
C VAL A 672 -7.93 15.31 0.98
N GLU A 673 -7.41 16.08 0.02
CA GLU A 673 -6.34 15.65 -0.89
C GLU A 673 -4.97 15.96 -0.27
N ALA A 674 -4.58 15.16 0.73
CA ALA A 674 -3.31 15.30 1.43
C ALA A 674 -2.60 13.94 1.59
N PRO A 675 -1.27 13.94 1.82
CA PRO A 675 -0.56 12.70 2.12
C PRO A 675 -1.19 11.97 3.30
N VAL A 676 -1.33 10.65 3.19
CA VAL A 676 -1.87 9.82 4.29
C VAL A 676 -0.77 9.44 5.30
N PRO A 677 -1.10 9.16 6.58
CA PRO A 677 -0.12 8.75 7.58
C PRO A 677 0.60 7.45 7.21
N GLU A 678 1.91 7.38 7.49
CA GLU A 678 2.75 6.21 7.21
C GLU A 678 2.21 4.92 7.86
N LEU A 679 1.75 5.01 9.12
CA LEU A 679 1.12 3.90 9.84
C LEU A 679 -0.04 3.25 9.09
N LEU A 680 -0.85 4.08 8.41
CA LEU A 680 -1.99 3.60 7.65
C LEU A 680 -1.53 2.84 6.41
N ILE A 681 -0.50 3.33 5.70
CA ILE A 681 0.10 2.61 4.57
C ILE A 681 0.78 1.32 5.01
N LYS A 682 1.52 1.35 6.13
CA LYS A 682 2.12 0.15 6.73
C LYS A 682 1.07 -0.92 7.00
N GLY A 683 -0.05 -0.53 7.62
CA GLY A 683 -1.17 -1.43 7.91
C GLY A 683 -1.88 -1.92 6.65
N LEU A 684 -2.01 -1.07 5.62
CA LEU A 684 -2.60 -1.45 4.33
C LEU A 684 -1.79 -2.59 3.69
N PHE A 685 -0.48 -2.43 3.56
CA PHE A 685 0.38 -3.48 3.00
C PHE A 685 0.40 -4.73 3.86
N LYS A 686 0.49 -4.60 5.19
CA LYS A 686 0.39 -5.76 6.10
C LYS A 686 -0.93 -6.52 5.90
N GLY A 687 -2.03 -5.79 5.70
CA GLY A 687 -3.34 -6.34 5.45
C GLY A 687 -3.49 -7.06 4.12
N PHE A 688 -2.58 -6.85 3.15
CA PHE A 688 -2.48 -7.70 1.96
C PHE A 688 -1.67 -8.98 2.21
N LEU A 689 -0.72 -8.94 3.14
CA LEU A 689 0.33 -9.96 3.30
C LEU A 689 0.06 -11.02 4.38
N GLU A 690 -0.75 -10.71 5.38
CA GLU A 690 -1.11 -11.70 6.41
C GLU A 690 -1.90 -12.89 5.81
N GLN A 691 -1.93 -14.06 6.43
CA GLN A 691 -2.78 -15.17 5.95
C GLN A 691 -4.25 -15.00 6.38
N GLN A 692 -5.19 -15.58 5.62
CA GLN A 692 -6.61 -15.58 5.98
C GLN A 692 -6.86 -16.44 7.21
N ASN A 693 -6.70 -15.87 8.41
CA ASN A 693 -7.19 -16.42 9.68
C ASN A 693 -7.16 -15.34 10.76
N SER A 694 -8.06 -14.36 10.67
CA SER A 694 -8.26 -13.41 11.76
C SER A 694 -9.72 -12.99 11.88
N GLU A 695 -10.58 -13.94 12.29
CA GLU A 695 -11.92 -13.63 12.81
C GLU A 695 -11.86 -12.58 13.94
N LEU A 696 -10.68 -12.44 14.57
CA LEU A 696 -10.39 -11.48 15.63
C LEU A 696 -10.15 -10.06 15.14
N LEU A 697 -9.86 -9.83 13.84
CA LEU A 697 -9.47 -8.52 13.34
C LEU A 697 -10.56 -7.44 13.56
N PRO A 698 -11.86 -7.69 13.30
CA PRO A 698 -12.90 -6.71 13.61
C PRO A 698 -12.96 -6.37 15.11
N SER A 699 -12.79 -7.35 15.99
CA SER A 699 -12.74 -7.14 17.45
C SER A 699 -11.51 -6.31 17.85
N LEU A 700 -10.36 -6.61 17.25
CA LEU A 700 -9.14 -5.83 17.44
C LEU A 700 -9.34 -4.37 17.01
N VAL A 701 -9.95 -4.14 15.85
CA VAL A 701 -10.26 -2.79 15.35
C VAL A 701 -11.20 -2.07 16.30
N ARG A 702 -12.27 -2.72 16.82
CA ARG A 702 -13.15 -2.10 17.84
C ARG A 702 -12.37 -1.68 19.09
N HIS A 703 -11.44 -2.51 19.55
CA HIS A 703 -10.55 -2.17 20.65
C HIS A 703 -9.65 -0.96 20.32
N ARG A 704 -9.12 -0.87 19.09
CA ARG A 704 -8.35 0.31 18.64
C ARG A 704 -9.21 1.57 18.54
N VAL A 705 -10.45 1.45 18.06
CA VAL A 705 -11.42 2.56 18.05
C VAL A 705 -11.68 3.02 19.47
N ARG A 706 -11.89 2.13 20.43
CA ARG A 706 -12.03 2.50 21.84
C ARG A 706 -10.82 3.30 22.35
N ALA A 707 -9.60 2.86 22.08
CA ALA A 707 -8.38 3.57 22.46
C ALA A 707 -8.28 4.96 21.82
N TYR A 708 -8.61 5.05 20.53
CA TYR A 708 -8.72 6.31 19.80
C TYR A 708 -9.73 7.27 20.46
N LEU A 709 -10.92 6.79 20.80
CA LEU A 709 -11.96 7.60 21.47
C LEU A 709 -11.49 8.04 22.87
N LYS A 710 -10.85 7.16 23.64
CA LYS A 710 -10.28 7.50 24.95
C LYS A 710 -9.24 8.61 24.82
N ALA A 711 -8.29 8.47 23.89
CA ALA A 711 -7.19 9.41 23.75
C ALA A 711 -7.62 10.76 23.17
N THR A 712 -8.56 10.77 22.21
CA THR A 712 -8.97 12.00 21.52
C THR A 712 -10.14 12.70 22.19
N ARG A 713 -10.95 11.96 22.95
CA ARG A 713 -12.20 12.46 23.54
C ARG A 713 -12.34 12.19 25.04
N GLN A 714 -11.32 11.62 25.68
CA GLN A 714 -11.27 11.39 27.12
C GLN A 714 -12.45 10.56 27.64
N THR A 715 -12.85 9.55 26.86
CA THR A 715 -14.09 8.80 27.11
C THR A 715 -13.91 7.31 26.92
N GLU A 716 -14.44 6.56 27.88
CA GLU A 716 -14.50 5.10 27.83
C GLU A 716 -15.81 4.63 27.19
N VAL A 717 -15.68 3.77 26.19
CA VAL A 717 -16.81 3.16 25.46
C VAL A 717 -16.59 1.65 25.43
N SER A 718 -17.65 0.88 25.66
CA SER A 718 -17.60 -0.58 25.48
C SER A 718 -17.49 -0.92 24.00
N GLU A 719 -16.59 -1.84 23.64
CA GLU A 719 -16.36 -2.31 22.27
C GLU A 719 -17.63 -2.89 21.64
N GLU A 720 -18.51 -3.48 22.44
CA GLU A 720 -19.79 -4.05 22.00
C GLU A 720 -20.79 -3.01 21.47
N ARG A 721 -20.54 -1.72 21.72
CA ARG A 721 -21.34 -0.60 21.20
C ARG A 721 -20.81 -0.05 19.87
N ILE A 722 -19.68 -0.56 19.37
CA ILE A 722 -18.99 -0.04 18.19
C ILE A 722 -19.34 -0.87 16.96
N VAL A 723 -19.93 -0.22 15.97
CA VAL A 723 -20.22 -0.79 14.65
C VAL A 723 -19.17 -0.32 13.66
N LEU A 724 -18.67 -1.23 12.81
CA LEU A 724 -17.70 -0.94 11.76
C LEU A 724 -18.37 -1.03 10.40
N ALA A 725 -18.05 -0.12 9.48
CA ALA A 725 -18.64 -0.10 8.14
C ALA A 725 -17.70 0.46 7.08
N LYS A 726 -18.10 0.27 5.81
CA LYS A 726 -17.42 0.80 4.61
C LYS A 726 -17.64 2.33 4.44
N GLY A 727 -17.42 3.09 5.51
CA GLY A 727 -17.68 4.53 5.62
C GLY A 727 -18.89 4.87 6.51
N VAL A 728 -19.13 6.18 6.70
CA VAL A 728 -20.17 6.67 7.63
C VAL A 728 -21.59 6.57 7.06
N PHE A 729 -21.80 6.83 5.77
CA PHE A 729 -23.12 6.82 5.14
C PHE A 729 -23.90 5.50 5.26
N PRO A 730 -23.29 4.32 5.05
CA PRO A 730 -23.98 3.05 5.28
C PRO A 730 -24.51 2.91 6.72
N LEU A 731 -23.77 3.41 7.72
CA LEU A 731 -24.22 3.41 9.13
C LEU A 731 -25.45 4.30 9.32
N LEU A 732 -25.49 5.45 8.66
CA LEU A 732 -26.60 6.41 8.73
C LEU A 732 -27.89 5.83 8.13
N GLY A 733 -27.80 5.22 6.95
CA GLY A 733 -28.95 4.56 6.31
C GLY A 733 -29.47 3.36 7.12
N CYS A 734 -28.56 2.58 7.70
CA CYS A 734 -28.92 1.46 8.57
C CYS A 734 -29.53 1.92 9.90
N LEU A 735 -29.07 3.02 10.48
CA LEU A 735 -29.69 3.62 11.67
C LEU A 735 -31.16 3.99 11.43
N ILE A 736 -31.46 4.63 10.28
CA ILE A 736 -32.83 5.00 9.91
C ILE A 736 -33.70 3.75 9.73
N SER A 737 -33.17 2.74 9.05
CA SER A 737 -33.88 1.47 8.82
C SER A 737 -34.16 0.73 10.14
N ALA A 738 -33.18 0.67 11.04
CA ALA A 738 -33.33 0.06 12.36
C ALA A 738 -34.30 0.84 13.26
N LEU A 739 -34.29 2.19 13.19
CA LEU A 739 -35.29 3.03 13.86
C LEU A 739 -36.69 2.76 13.33
N ALA A 740 -36.88 2.67 12.02
CA ALA A 740 -38.17 2.36 11.42
C ALA A 740 -38.72 1.01 11.92
N LYS A 741 -37.86 -0.02 11.94
CA LYS A 741 -38.19 -1.35 12.48
C LYS A 741 -38.59 -1.28 13.95
N LYS A 742 -37.83 -0.54 14.76
CA LYS A 742 -38.11 -0.38 16.20
C LYS A 742 -39.42 0.38 16.48
N LEU A 743 -39.73 1.40 15.68
CA LEU A 743 -40.92 2.23 15.85
C LEU A 743 -42.18 1.60 15.23
N GLY A 744 -42.03 0.67 14.28
CA GLY A 744 -43.14 0.15 13.47
C GLY A 744 -43.75 1.18 12.51
N ARG A 745 -43.06 2.31 12.29
CA ARG A 745 -43.45 3.42 11.41
C ARG A 745 -42.20 4.15 10.89
N PRO A 746 -42.30 4.94 9.80
CA PRO A 746 -41.24 5.84 9.37
C PRO A 746 -40.76 6.75 10.53
N PRO A 747 -39.44 6.83 10.80
CA PRO A 747 -38.89 7.75 11.79
C PRO A 747 -38.93 9.18 11.26
N VAL A 748 -39.28 10.14 12.11
CA VAL A 748 -39.18 11.57 11.81
C VAL A 748 -37.79 12.04 12.22
N VAL A 749 -36.99 12.49 11.25
CA VAL A 749 -35.59 12.91 11.46
C VAL A 749 -35.49 14.42 11.32
N ALA A 750 -35.20 15.09 12.43
CA ALA A 750 -34.97 16.52 12.48
C ALA A 750 -33.58 16.88 11.94
N LEU A 751 -33.55 17.77 10.95
CA LEU A 751 -32.35 18.25 10.26
C LEU A 751 -32.36 19.78 10.23
N PRO A 752 -31.36 20.47 10.81
CA PRO A 752 -31.20 21.92 10.64
C PRO A 752 -31.02 22.29 9.17
N ALA A 753 -31.67 23.35 8.70
CA ALA A 753 -31.21 24.06 7.51
C ALA A 753 -29.72 24.42 7.69
N GLY A 754 -28.90 24.31 6.65
CA GLY A 754 -27.44 24.37 6.81
C GLY A 754 -26.81 23.10 7.38
N SER A 755 -27.33 21.93 7.00
CA SER A 755 -26.66 20.63 7.12
C SER A 755 -26.12 20.12 5.77
N TYR A 756 -25.33 19.04 5.79
CA TYR A 756 -24.75 18.41 4.58
C TYR A 756 -25.85 17.94 3.61
N GLY A 757 -25.93 18.52 2.41
CA GLY A 757 -27.01 18.35 1.43
C GLY A 757 -27.53 16.93 1.19
N PRO A 758 -26.67 15.92 0.97
CA PRO A 758 -27.13 14.55 0.73
C PRO A 758 -27.96 13.95 1.88
N ILE A 759 -27.81 14.40 3.13
CA ILE A 759 -28.47 13.75 4.27
C ILE A 759 -29.99 13.92 4.24
N TYR A 760 -30.51 15.01 3.69
CA TYR A 760 -31.95 15.22 3.59
C TYR A 760 -32.61 14.21 2.64
N SER A 761 -31.98 13.96 1.50
CA SER A 761 -32.40 12.94 0.55
C SER A 761 -32.14 11.52 1.06
N LEU A 762 -31.05 11.31 1.81
CA LEU A 762 -30.72 10.03 2.45
C LEU A 762 -31.82 9.58 3.40
N VAL A 763 -32.38 10.50 4.20
CA VAL A 763 -33.48 10.17 5.12
C VAL A 763 -34.68 9.60 4.37
N THR A 764 -35.12 10.29 3.31
CA THR A 764 -36.24 9.83 2.47
C THR A 764 -35.94 8.49 1.80
N TYR A 765 -34.72 8.32 1.25
CA TYR A 765 -34.31 7.10 0.57
C TYR A 765 -34.37 5.86 1.47
N HIS A 766 -33.97 6.02 2.74
CA HIS A 766 -34.03 4.97 3.75
C HIS A 766 -35.38 4.87 4.49
N GLY A 767 -36.41 5.57 4.01
CA GLY A 767 -37.79 5.44 4.50
C GLY A 767 -38.11 6.25 5.76
N GLY A 768 -37.28 7.23 6.11
CA GLY A 768 -37.58 8.24 7.12
C GLY A 768 -38.31 9.45 6.54
N VAL A 769 -38.77 10.33 7.42
CA VAL A 769 -39.41 11.62 7.08
C VAL A 769 -38.48 12.76 7.53
N PRO A 770 -37.85 13.52 6.62
CA PRO A 770 -37.03 14.66 7.02
C PRO A 770 -37.92 15.79 7.55
N LEU A 771 -37.62 16.26 8.75
CA LEU A 771 -38.22 17.45 9.36
C LEU A 771 -37.18 18.56 9.36
N LEU A 772 -37.35 19.53 8.46
CA LEU A 772 -36.45 20.69 8.37
C LEU A 772 -36.66 21.58 9.60
N ILE A 773 -35.56 21.92 10.29
CA ILE A 773 -35.54 22.96 11.33
C ILE A 773 -35.00 24.23 10.69
N ASP A 774 -35.82 25.27 10.64
CA ASP A 774 -35.37 26.57 10.13
C ASP A 774 -34.24 27.14 11.00
N THR A 775 -33.16 27.54 10.35
CA THR A 775 -32.00 28.20 10.94
C THR A 775 -31.60 29.39 10.08
N ASN A 776 -30.59 30.14 10.51
CA ASN A 776 -30.15 31.32 9.79
C ASN A 776 -28.65 31.56 9.97
N MET A 777 -28.07 32.37 9.08
CA MET A 777 -26.64 32.67 9.10
C MET A 777 -26.19 33.46 10.33
N LYS A 778 -27.05 34.25 11.00
CA LYS A 778 -26.62 35.03 12.19
C LYS A 778 -26.20 34.12 13.35
N ASP A 779 -26.81 32.94 13.41
CA ASP A 779 -26.47 31.86 14.35
C ASP A 779 -25.55 30.81 13.70
N GLY A 780 -25.08 31.08 12.48
CA GLY A 780 -24.19 30.19 11.72
C GLY A 780 -24.81 28.84 11.37
N PHE A 781 -26.14 28.81 11.25
CA PHE A 781 -26.99 27.63 11.04
C PHE A 781 -26.97 26.61 12.20
N LEU A 782 -26.46 26.98 13.36
CA LEU A 782 -26.55 26.15 14.57
C LEU A 782 -27.94 26.30 15.21
N ILE A 783 -28.46 25.20 15.77
CA ILE A 783 -29.72 25.21 16.52
C ILE A 783 -29.47 25.34 18.03
N ASP A 784 -30.47 25.83 18.75
CA ASP A 784 -30.52 25.80 20.21
C ASP A 784 -31.70 24.97 20.71
N LYS A 785 -31.87 24.89 22.03
CA LYS A 785 -33.03 24.21 22.64
C LYS A 785 -34.37 24.80 22.15
N LYS A 786 -34.46 26.12 21.95
CA LYS A 786 -35.72 26.77 21.58
C LYS A 786 -36.16 26.36 20.18
N ALA A 787 -35.22 26.05 19.29
CA ALA A 787 -35.54 25.49 17.98
C ALA A 787 -36.33 24.18 18.11
N LEU A 788 -35.95 23.30 19.03
CA LEU A 788 -36.68 22.06 19.31
C LEU A 788 -38.02 22.29 20.01
N ASP A 789 -38.13 23.32 20.84
CA ASP A 789 -39.37 23.68 21.54
C ASP A 789 -40.45 24.22 20.60
N LYS A 790 -40.05 24.76 19.44
CA LYS A 790 -40.95 25.33 18.42
C LYS A 790 -41.45 24.32 17.40
N LEU A 791 -40.95 23.08 17.40
CA LEU A 791 -41.36 22.08 16.42
C LEU A 791 -42.77 21.58 16.73
N ASP A 792 -43.68 21.71 15.76
CA ASP A 792 -45.04 21.20 15.85
C ASP A 792 -45.07 19.67 15.93
N THR A 793 -44.11 19.02 15.27
CA THR A 793 -43.95 17.57 15.27
C THR A 793 -42.74 17.18 16.11
N LYS A 794 -42.95 16.29 17.09
CA LYS A 794 -41.86 15.69 17.87
C LYS A 794 -41.01 14.78 16.95
N PRO A 795 -39.71 15.04 16.75
CA PRO A 795 -38.84 14.15 16.00
C PRO A 795 -38.49 12.90 16.81
N ASP A 796 -38.12 11.81 16.12
CA ASP A 796 -37.57 10.59 16.73
C ASP A 796 -36.04 10.66 16.83
N LEU A 797 -35.41 11.36 15.90
CA LEU A 797 -33.96 11.55 15.80
C LEU A 797 -33.66 13.00 15.45
N LEU A 798 -32.75 13.64 16.19
CA LEU A 798 -32.08 14.87 15.82
C LEU A 798 -30.70 14.51 15.29
N TRP A 799 -30.33 15.00 14.11
CA TRP A 799 -29.01 14.76 13.53
C TRP A 799 -28.26 16.08 13.38
N LEU A 800 -27.11 16.15 14.05
CA LEU A 800 -26.19 17.28 14.01
C LEU A 800 -24.81 16.82 13.51
N THR A 801 -24.11 17.68 12.78
CA THR A 801 -22.70 17.48 12.41
C THR A 801 -21.84 18.46 13.21
N GLN A 802 -20.71 17.98 13.73
CA GLN A 802 -19.77 18.78 14.52
C GLN A 802 -18.32 18.53 14.10
N PRO A 803 -17.57 19.57 13.71
CA PRO A 803 -18.05 20.90 13.32
C PRO A 803 -19.07 20.85 12.18
N ASN A 804 -19.97 21.83 12.15
CA ASN A 804 -21.08 21.88 11.21
C ASN A 804 -20.59 21.94 9.77
N ASN A 805 -21.19 21.13 8.90
CA ASN A 805 -21.05 21.23 7.45
C ASN A 805 -22.38 21.77 6.92
N PRO A 806 -22.44 23.04 6.48
CA PRO A 806 -21.36 23.70 5.72
C PRO A 806 -20.62 24.86 6.42
N SER A 807 -21.05 25.33 7.60
CA SER A 807 -20.52 26.57 8.19
C SER A 807 -19.14 26.47 8.87
N GLY A 808 -18.63 25.27 9.09
CA GLY A 808 -17.36 25.02 9.80
C GLY A 808 -17.43 25.36 11.30
N LEU A 809 -18.62 25.69 11.80
CA LEU A 809 -18.86 26.15 13.15
C LEU A 809 -18.96 25.02 14.16
N PHE A 810 -18.63 25.34 15.41
CA PHE A 810 -18.83 24.43 16.52
C PHE A 810 -20.01 24.87 17.35
N PHE A 811 -20.79 23.89 17.79
CA PHE A 811 -21.59 24.08 18.97
C PHE A 811 -20.69 24.12 20.22
N ASP A 812 -20.96 25.07 21.10
CA ASP A 812 -20.35 25.11 22.43
C ASP A 812 -20.77 23.89 23.26
N SER A 813 -19.87 23.43 24.12
CA SER A 813 -20.09 22.31 25.04
C SER A 813 -21.42 22.42 25.81
N ALA A 814 -21.68 23.57 26.44
CA ALA A 814 -22.90 23.80 27.22
C ALA A 814 -24.18 23.81 26.35
N ALA A 815 -24.07 24.27 25.10
CA ALA A 815 -25.20 24.27 24.18
C ALA A 815 -25.62 22.85 23.82
N ILE A 816 -24.64 21.96 23.61
CA ILE A 816 -24.90 20.57 23.23
C ILE A 816 -25.34 19.71 24.39
N GLU A 817 -24.79 19.93 25.58
CA GLU A 817 -25.30 19.29 26.78
C GLU A 817 -26.79 19.62 26.97
N LYS A 818 -27.16 20.90 26.80
CA LYS A 818 -28.56 21.34 26.90
C LYS A 818 -29.45 20.74 25.82
N LEU A 819 -28.96 20.62 24.58
CA LEU A 819 -29.66 19.97 23.48
C LEU A 819 -29.87 18.48 23.76
N TYR A 820 -28.81 17.77 24.17
CA TYR A 820 -28.86 16.35 24.52
C TYR A 820 -29.85 16.10 25.66
N LYS A 821 -29.75 16.86 26.75
CA LYS A 821 -30.67 16.75 27.88
C LYS A 821 -32.12 16.93 27.44
N THR A 822 -32.39 17.92 26.60
CA THR A 822 -33.73 18.14 26.04
C THR A 822 -34.19 16.96 25.19
N CYS A 823 -33.29 16.38 24.39
CA CYS A 823 -33.59 15.20 23.57
C CYS A 823 -33.90 13.99 24.46
N SER A 824 -33.04 13.69 25.45
CA SER A 824 -33.23 12.58 26.39
C SER A 824 -34.53 12.70 27.21
N GLU A 825 -34.81 13.89 27.77
CA GLU A 825 -36.05 14.17 28.51
C GLU A 825 -37.32 13.93 27.66
N ARG A 826 -37.20 14.11 26.34
CA ARG A 826 -38.29 13.92 25.38
C ARG A 826 -38.26 12.55 24.72
N GLY A 827 -37.26 11.70 24.98
CA GLY A 827 -37.08 10.43 24.27
C GLY A 827 -36.80 10.61 22.77
N ILE A 828 -36.04 11.63 22.41
CA ILE A 828 -35.53 11.91 21.06
C ILE A 828 -34.09 11.40 21.01
N TYR A 829 -33.72 10.62 20.01
CA TYR A 829 -32.33 10.23 19.79
C TYR A 829 -31.52 11.41 19.25
N LEU A 830 -30.26 11.53 19.63
CA LEU A 830 -29.30 12.46 19.05
C LEU A 830 -28.24 11.66 18.29
N LEU A 831 -28.07 11.97 17.01
CA LEU A 831 -26.91 11.56 16.22
C LEU A 831 -25.94 12.74 16.12
N ALA A 832 -24.73 12.54 16.63
CA ALA A 832 -23.61 13.44 16.48
C ALA A 832 -22.64 12.90 15.41
N ASP A 833 -22.63 13.52 14.24
CA ASP A 833 -21.64 13.23 13.20
C ASP A 833 -20.36 14.04 13.45
N GLU A 834 -19.33 13.36 13.93
CA GLU A 834 -18.05 13.93 14.36
C GLU A 834 -16.91 13.74 13.33
N ILE A 835 -17.23 13.41 12.08
CA ILE A 835 -16.23 13.10 11.04
C ILE A 835 -15.17 14.21 10.80
N PHE A 836 -15.45 15.45 11.20
CA PHE A 836 -14.53 16.60 11.10
C PHE A 836 -13.86 16.98 12.44
N PHE A 837 -14.12 16.25 13.53
CA PHE A 837 -13.69 16.63 14.88
C PHE A 837 -12.18 16.90 14.97
N LEU A 838 -11.35 16.01 14.42
CA LEU A 838 -9.90 16.16 14.47
C LEU A 838 -9.35 17.22 13.50
N LEU A 839 -10.19 17.92 12.73
CA LEU A 839 -9.80 19.04 11.88
C LEU A 839 -10.15 20.40 12.51
N SER A 840 -10.26 20.44 13.84
CA SER A 840 -10.50 21.63 14.66
C SER A 840 -9.17 22.23 15.16
N ASP A 841 -9.03 23.56 15.17
CA ASP A 841 -7.79 24.23 15.61
C ASP A 841 -7.58 24.15 17.14
N TYR A 842 -6.32 24.08 17.56
CA TYR A 842 -5.84 23.95 18.95
C TYR A 842 -5.27 25.28 19.52
N ARG A 843 -5.16 26.35 18.71
CA ARG A 843 -4.48 27.61 19.10
C ARG A 843 -5.24 28.52 20.07
N LEU A 844 -6.49 28.21 20.43
CA LEU A 844 -7.24 29.00 21.42
C LEU A 844 -6.81 28.75 22.89
N GLY A 845 -5.77 27.94 23.14
CA GLY A 845 -5.21 27.76 24.48
C GLY A 845 -6.10 26.95 25.45
N GLU A 846 -7.37 26.75 25.11
CA GLU A 846 -8.28 25.84 25.77
C GLU A 846 -8.59 24.67 24.83
N TRP A 847 -8.44 23.46 25.36
CA TRP A 847 -8.99 22.24 24.77
C TRP A 847 -10.50 22.46 24.64
N THR A 848 -10.97 22.84 23.45
CA THR A 848 -12.41 22.92 23.19
C THR A 848 -12.90 21.48 23.10
N PRO A 849 -13.78 20.99 23.99
CA PRO A 849 -14.28 19.62 23.94
C PRO A 849 -15.55 19.55 23.10
N PRO A 850 -15.50 18.96 21.90
CA PRO A 850 -16.73 18.47 21.31
C PRO A 850 -16.99 16.95 21.42
N TYR A 851 -18.08 16.62 22.13
CA TYR A 851 -19.05 15.54 21.85
C TYR A 851 -18.80 14.08 22.28
N LEU A 852 -17.58 13.64 22.56
CA LEU A 852 -17.39 12.38 23.30
C LEU A 852 -17.04 12.61 24.78
N SER A 853 -16.32 13.68 25.14
CA SER A 853 -15.94 14.03 26.53
C SER A 853 -17.09 14.28 27.51
N PHE A 854 -18.35 14.18 27.06
CA PHE A 854 -19.56 14.31 27.87
C PHE A 854 -20.17 12.97 28.30
N LEU A 855 -19.76 11.82 27.79
CA LEU A 855 -20.23 10.54 28.34
C LEU A 855 -20.03 10.44 29.89
N PRO A 856 -18.91 10.95 30.46
CA PRO A 856 -18.75 11.04 31.92
C PRO A 856 -19.69 12.05 32.63
N GLN A 857 -20.26 13.01 31.88
CA GLN A 857 -21.18 14.05 32.38
C GLN A 857 -22.66 13.68 32.16
N ILE A 858 -22.97 12.79 31.22
CA ILE A 858 -24.27 12.13 31.03
C ILE A 858 -24.43 11.04 32.12
N LYS A 859 -24.34 11.44 33.38
CA LYS A 859 -24.39 10.52 34.54
C LYS A 859 -25.78 9.94 34.77
N ASP A 860 -26.82 10.62 34.30
CA ASP A 860 -28.21 10.30 34.64
C ASP A 860 -28.81 9.16 33.78
N ASP A 861 -28.35 8.97 32.53
CA ASP A 861 -28.90 7.93 31.63
C ASP A 861 -27.85 7.09 30.85
N GLY A 862 -26.55 7.37 31.03
CA GLY A 862 -25.46 6.59 30.41
C GLY A 862 -25.31 6.73 28.90
N GLY A 863 -25.89 7.78 28.28
CA GLY A 863 -25.81 7.99 26.84
C GLY A 863 -26.86 7.20 26.06
N LYS A 864 -27.97 6.82 26.69
CA LYS A 864 -29.03 5.95 26.13
C LYS A 864 -29.70 6.49 24.85
N TYR A 865 -29.57 7.78 24.58
CA TYR A 865 -30.10 8.44 23.40
C TYR A 865 -29.04 8.93 22.40
N LEU A 866 -27.76 8.61 22.60
CA LEU A 866 -26.66 9.15 21.79
C LEU A 866 -26.11 8.13 20.79
N PHE A 867 -26.08 8.51 19.52
CA PHE A 867 -25.26 7.89 18.47
C PHE A 867 -24.13 8.85 18.09
N VAL A 868 -22.94 8.31 17.84
CA VAL A 868 -21.78 9.08 17.36
C VAL A 868 -21.19 8.42 16.14
N THR A 869 -20.89 9.17 15.08
CA THR A 869 -20.16 8.67 13.90
C THR A 869 -18.84 9.39 13.69
N ASP A 870 -17.81 8.65 13.31
CA ASP A 870 -16.50 9.19 12.93
C ASP A 870 -15.77 8.15 12.04
N GLY A 871 -14.58 8.46 11.53
CA GLY A 871 -13.82 7.58 10.66
C GLY A 871 -12.51 8.18 10.15
N LEU A 872 -11.90 7.50 9.17
CA LEU A 872 -10.57 7.88 8.67
C LEU A 872 -10.59 8.99 7.62
N SER A 873 -11.78 9.28 7.09
CA SER A 873 -11.94 9.91 5.78
C SER A 873 -11.44 11.34 5.67
N LYS A 874 -11.46 12.11 6.77
CA LYS A 874 -11.13 13.55 6.76
C LYS A 874 -9.84 13.83 7.53
N ALA A 875 -9.77 13.42 8.79
CA ALA A 875 -8.63 13.68 9.66
C ALA A 875 -7.31 13.06 9.18
N PHE A 876 -7.38 11.98 8.39
CA PHE A 876 -6.22 11.23 7.93
C PHE A 876 -6.15 11.12 6.40
N ALA A 877 -6.89 11.96 5.68
CA ALA A 877 -6.92 12.01 4.20
C ALA A 877 -7.17 10.64 3.53
N ALA A 878 -7.87 9.73 4.21
CA ALA A 878 -7.98 8.33 3.82
C ALA A 878 -9.40 7.93 3.39
N GLY A 879 -10.15 8.84 2.79
CA GLY A 879 -11.54 8.53 2.45
C GLY A 879 -11.68 7.58 1.27
N GLY A 880 -10.64 7.37 0.46
CA GLY A 880 -10.58 6.27 -0.52
C GLY A 880 -10.61 4.87 0.10
N MET A 881 -10.25 4.73 1.38
CA MET A 881 -10.24 3.43 2.08
C MET A 881 -11.62 2.95 2.53
N ARG A 882 -12.59 3.87 2.60
CA ARG A 882 -13.96 3.59 3.03
C ARG A 882 -14.02 2.99 4.44
N ALA A 883 -13.49 3.70 5.44
CA ALA A 883 -13.50 3.25 6.84
C ALA A 883 -14.24 4.24 7.75
N GLY A 884 -15.29 3.77 8.43
CA GLY A 884 -16.07 4.54 9.39
C GLY A 884 -16.69 3.65 10.47
N PHE A 885 -17.00 4.26 11.62
CA PHE A 885 -17.64 3.59 12.75
C PHE A 885 -18.79 4.39 13.33
N MET A 886 -19.67 3.69 14.04
CA MET A 886 -20.73 4.28 14.87
C MET A 886 -20.62 3.74 16.30
N VAL A 887 -20.65 4.64 17.29
CA VAL A 887 -20.91 4.30 18.68
C VAL A 887 -22.42 4.36 18.90
N CYS A 888 -23.01 3.23 19.27
CA CYS A 888 -24.44 3.11 19.54
C CYS A 888 -24.76 3.35 21.03
N PRO A 889 -26.03 3.62 21.38
CA PRO A 889 -26.45 3.72 22.78
C PRO A 889 -26.19 2.44 23.59
N ASP A 890 -26.40 1.28 22.98
CA ASP A 890 -26.23 -0.03 23.61
C ASP A 890 -25.81 -1.10 22.59
N ARG A 891 -25.52 -2.31 23.08
CA ARG A 891 -25.11 -3.47 22.26
C ARG A 891 -26.21 -3.95 21.32
N LEU A 892 -27.49 -3.84 21.69
CA LEU A 892 -28.59 -4.35 20.87
C LEU A 892 -28.69 -3.52 19.59
N TRP A 893 -28.59 -2.20 19.71
CA TRP A 893 -28.46 -1.30 18.56
C TRP A 893 -27.26 -1.65 17.69
N ALA A 894 -26.08 -1.82 18.30
CA ALA A 894 -24.87 -2.14 17.55
C ALA A 894 -24.99 -3.47 16.80
N THR A 895 -25.58 -4.49 17.43
CA THR A 895 -25.78 -5.82 16.82
C THR A 895 -26.75 -5.74 15.64
N GLU A 896 -27.89 -5.07 15.82
CA GLU A 896 -28.89 -4.88 14.75
C GLU A 896 -28.27 -4.13 13.56
N ILE A 897 -27.58 -3.01 13.79
CA ILE A 897 -26.97 -2.22 12.71
C ILE A 897 -25.85 -3.00 12.02
N GLN A 898 -24.96 -3.66 12.78
CA GLN A 898 -23.88 -4.46 12.20
C GLN A 898 -24.40 -5.62 11.35
N SER A 899 -25.54 -6.24 11.72
CA SER A 899 -26.13 -7.36 10.97
C SER A 899 -26.58 -6.99 9.55
N MET A 900 -26.81 -5.70 9.29
CA MET A 900 -27.20 -5.19 7.98
C MET A 900 -25.99 -4.74 7.13
N LEU A 901 -24.78 -4.75 7.69
CA LEU A 901 -23.60 -4.15 7.08
C LEU A 901 -22.47 -5.15 6.89
N PRO A 902 -21.94 -5.28 5.67
CA PRO A 902 -20.73 -6.03 5.44
C PRO A 902 -19.53 -5.32 6.08
N LEU A 903 -18.57 -6.10 6.55
CA LEU A 903 -17.31 -5.56 7.07
C LEU A 903 -16.43 -5.04 5.93
N PRO A 904 -15.59 -4.02 6.17
CA PRO A 904 -14.57 -3.60 5.22
C PRO A 904 -13.59 -4.74 4.88
N PRO A 905 -12.94 -4.70 3.69
CA PRO A 905 -11.89 -5.65 3.37
C PRO A 905 -10.77 -5.63 4.40
N ARG A 906 -10.07 -6.75 4.54
CA ARG A 906 -9.01 -6.96 5.52
C ARG A 906 -7.89 -5.94 5.40
N SER A 907 -7.51 -5.59 4.17
CA SER A 907 -6.52 -4.54 3.91
C SER A 907 -6.93 -3.19 4.51
N THR A 908 -8.22 -2.83 4.41
CA THR A 908 -8.79 -1.64 5.08
C THR A 908 -8.79 -1.81 6.60
N LEU A 909 -9.25 -2.95 7.12
CA LEU A 909 -9.31 -3.19 8.57
C LEU A 909 -7.92 -3.16 9.22
N ARG A 910 -6.89 -3.72 8.57
CA ARG A 910 -5.52 -3.71 9.09
C ARG A 910 -4.88 -2.34 9.02
N ALA A 911 -5.16 -1.55 7.98
CA ALA A 911 -4.77 -0.15 7.92
C ALA A 911 -5.39 0.66 9.07
N TRP A 912 -6.66 0.40 9.36
CA TRP A 912 -7.36 1.02 10.49
C TRP A 912 -6.79 0.61 11.84
N ASP A 913 -6.55 -0.68 12.06
CA ASP A 913 -5.87 -1.21 13.25
C ASP A 913 -4.49 -0.57 13.45
N SER A 914 -3.67 -0.53 12.40
CA SER A 914 -2.32 0.03 12.45
C SER A 914 -2.33 1.51 12.83
N LEU A 915 -3.19 2.32 12.19
CA LEU A 915 -3.31 3.74 12.51
C LEU A 915 -3.78 3.95 13.95
N TYR A 916 -4.83 3.25 14.38
CA TYR A 916 -5.41 3.48 15.70
C TYR A 916 -4.63 2.82 16.84
N SER A 917 -3.70 1.91 16.53
CA SER A 917 -2.77 1.34 17.52
C SER A 917 -1.85 2.40 18.15
N ALA A 918 -1.60 3.51 17.46
CA ALA A 918 -0.87 4.64 18.04
C ALA A 918 -1.57 5.28 19.25
N PHE A 919 -2.88 5.07 19.44
CA PHE A 919 -3.63 5.62 20.56
C PHE A 919 -3.71 4.68 21.78
N LEU A 920 -3.05 3.51 21.73
CA LEU A 920 -2.95 2.61 22.87
C LEU A 920 -2.05 3.19 23.96
N GLU A 921 -2.34 2.84 25.22
CA GLU A 921 -1.50 3.20 26.37
C GLU A 921 -0.17 2.43 26.36
N GLU A 922 -0.22 1.15 25.99
CA GLU A 922 0.94 0.25 25.90
C GLU A 922 0.81 -0.68 24.68
N SER A 923 1.95 -1.08 24.10
CA SER A 923 1.99 -2.11 23.06
C SER A 923 1.89 -3.48 23.74
N PRO A 924 0.94 -4.36 23.35
CA PRO A 924 0.73 -5.66 23.99
C PRO A 924 1.97 -6.58 24.08
N HIS A 925 3.04 -6.27 23.34
CA HIS A 925 4.28 -7.05 23.28
C HIS A 925 5.57 -6.20 23.20
N LEU A 926 5.53 -4.89 23.51
CA LEU A 926 6.67 -3.95 23.38
C LEU A 926 7.29 -3.84 21.96
N LEU A 927 6.62 -4.38 20.92
CA LEU A 927 7.13 -4.39 19.54
C LEU A 927 6.96 -3.05 18.81
N VAL A 928 6.19 -2.11 19.37
CA VAL A 928 5.89 -0.80 18.78
C VAL A 928 6.03 0.27 19.86
N ASP A 929 6.81 1.31 19.59
CA ASP A 929 6.85 2.51 20.43
C ASP A 929 5.60 3.37 20.17
N VAL A 930 4.49 2.99 20.82
CA VAL A 930 3.20 3.70 20.70
C VAL A 930 3.30 5.18 21.05
N LYS A 931 4.27 5.60 21.88
CA LYS A 931 4.46 7.02 22.22
C LYS A 931 5.08 7.79 21.06
N GLN A 932 6.07 7.21 20.39
CA GLN A 932 6.67 7.78 19.18
C GLN A 932 5.62 7.88 18.06
N GLU A 933 4.86 6.82 17.84
CA GLU A 933 3.81 6.78 16.82
C GLU A 933 2.71 7.82 17.07
N LEU A 934 2.24 7.93 18.32
CA LEU A 934 1.27 8.95 18.71
C LEU A 934 1.81 10.37 18.48
N ARG A 935 3.10 10.60 18.77
CA ARG A 935 3.74 11.90 18.53
C ARG A 935 3.75 12.22 17.04
N GLY A 936 4.13 11.28 16.19
CA GLY A 936 4.09 11.43 14.73
C GLY A 936 2.70 11.76 14.20
N LEU A 937 1.66 11.06 14.68
CA LEU A 937 0.27 11.37 14.31
C LEU A 937 -0.21 12.75 14.80
N LYS A 938 0.21 13.18 16.00
CA LYS A 938 -0.10 14.52 16.50
C LYS A 938 0.55 15.59 15.62
N GLU A 939 1.82 15.42 15.26
CA GLU A 939 2.53 16.33 14.35
C GLU A 939 1.87 16.38 12.97
N TYR A 940 1.47 15.22 12.43
CA TYR A 940 0.70 15.13 11.18
C TYR A 940 -0.58 15.97 11.23
N LEU A 941 -1.42 15.76 12.26
CA LEU A 941 -2.68 16.49 12.43
C LEU A 941 -2.45 17.99 12.64
N LEU A 942 -1.42 18.38 13.40
CA LEU A 942 -1.05 19.78 13.61
C LEU A 942 -0.66 20.47 12.29
N ASN A 943 0.16 19.80 11.47
CA ASN A 943 0.55 20.32 10.17
C ASN A 943 -0.65 20.46 9.23
N LEU A 944 -1.51 19.46 9.18
CA LEU A 944 -2.74 19.50 8.36
C LEU A 944 -3.66 20.66 8.80
N ARG A 945 -3.94 20.80 10.10
CA ARG A 945 -4.76 21.91 10.64
C ARG A 945 -4.15 23.27 10.36
N ARG A 946 -2.83 23.41 10.52
CA ARG A 946 -2.12 24.66 10.25
C ARG A 946 -2.27 25.07 8.78
N ASP A 947 -2.11 24.13 7.86
CA ASP A 947 -2.25 24.39 6.42
C ASP A 947 -3.70 24.76 6.06
N LEU A 948 -4.69 24.01 6.56
CA LEU A 948 -6.11 24.36 6.41
C LEU A 948 -6.45 25.75 6.96
N SER A 949 -5.91 26.10 8.13
CA SER A 949 -6.14 27.42 8.74
C SER A 949 -5.54 28.56 7.90
N GLN A 950 -4.32 28.39 7.36
CA GLN A 950 -3.69 29.38 6.47
C GLN A 950 -4.53 29.63 5.21
N ARG A 951 -5.11 28.56 4.64
CA ARG A 951 -6.00 28.66 3.47
C ARG A 951 -7.31 29.37 3.82
N ARG A 952 -7.92 29.03 4.96
CA ARG A 952 -9.12 29.72 5.47
C ARG A 952 -8.84 31.20 5.70
N GLU A 953 -7.70 31.56 6.29
CA GLU A 953 -7.31 32.96 6.53
C GLU A 953 -7.19 33.77 5.23
N LYS A 954 -6.57 33.18 4.19
CA LYS A 954 -6.52 33.78 2.85
C LYS A 954 -7.92 34.03 2.28
N LEU A 955 -8.78 33.00 2.24
CA LEU A 955 -10.14 33.13 1.71
C LEU A 955 -10.98 34.13 2.53
N LEU A 956 -10.89 34.09 3.85
CA LEU A 956 -11.62 35.00 4.74
C LEU A 956 -11.23 36.45 4.51
N THR A 957 -9.93 36.73 4.30
CA THR A 957 -9.45 38.08 3.96
C THR A 957 -10.06 38.55 2.65
N LEU A 958 -10.00 37.72 1.60
CA LEU A 958 -10.60 38.02 0.30
C LEU A 958 -12.13 38.26 0.42
N PHE A 959 -12.84 37.43 1.17
CA PHE A 959 -14.29 37.56 1.32
C PHE A 959 -14.68 38.84 2.09
N LYS A 960 -13.88 39.24 3.09
CA LYS A 960 -14.07 40.52 3.80
C LYS A 960 -13.84 41.73 2.90
N GLU A 961 -12.82 41.71 2.05
CA GLU A 961 -12.52 42.80 1.09
C GLU A 961 -13.66 43.06 0.10
N HIS A 962 -14.45 42.02 -0.20
CA HIS A 962 -15.58 42.03 -1.11
C HIS A 962 -16.96 42.03 -0.43
N ASP A 963 -17.01 42.04 0.90
CA ASP A 963 -18.25 42.03 1.70
C ASP A 963 -19.18 40.84 1.43
N ILE A 964 -18.59 39.66 1.24
CA ILE A 964 -19.30 38.39 0.96
C ILE A 964 -19.08 37.33 2.04
N ASP A 965 -18.37 37.66 3.13
CA ASP A 965 -18.14 36.77 4.27
C ASP A 965 -19.35 36.69 5.21
N ASP A 966 -19.41 35.63 6.00
CA ASP A 966 -20.49 35.36 6.98
C ASP A 966 -20.41 36.22 8.25
N LYS A 967 -19.35 37.04 8.41
CA LYS A 967 -19.01 37.83 9.61
C LYS A 967 -18.76 37.02 10.89
N LEU A 968 -18.87 35.70 10.80
CA LEU A 968 -18.76 34.77 11.90
C LEU A 968 -17.44 34.01 11.82
N ASP A 969 -17.00 33.64 10.62
CA ASP A 969 -15.85 32.76 10.38
C ASP A 969 -14.54 33.37 10.87
N THR A 970 -13.68 32.49 11.36
CA THR A 970 -12.35 32.82 11.87
C THR A 970 -11.36 31.78 11.37
N PRO A 971 -10.07 32.12 11.22
CA PRO A 971 -9.04 31.15 10.83
C PRO A 971 -8.94 29.93 11.76
N TYR A 972 -9.54 30.00 12.95
CA TYR A 972 -9.46 29.01 14.02
C TYR A 972 -10.66 28.04 14.05
N ARG A 973 -11.62 28.18 13.13
CA ARG A 973 -12.75 27.24 13.01
C ARG A 973 -12.30 25.87 12.47
N GLY A 974 -13.21 24.90 12.49
CA GLY A 974 -12.91 23.51 12.12
C GLY A 974 -13.41 23.11 10.74
N GLY A 975 -13.15 21.86 10.40
CA GLY A 975 -13.54 21.27 9.13
C GLY A 975 -12.73 21.81 7.96
N ILE A 976 -13.30 21.67 6.77
CA ILE A 976 -12.65 21.98 5.49
C ILE A 976 -13.51 22.93 4.64
N PHE A 977 -14.51 23.57 5.26
CA PHE A 977 -15.52 24.37 4.57
C PHE A 977 -15.69 25.75 5.19
N MET A 978 -16.15 26.69 4.38
CA MET A 978 -16.63 28.00 4.82
C MET A 978 -17.77 28.48 3.93
N MET A 979 -18.48 29.52 4.37
CA MET A 979 -19.63 30.09 3.67
C MET A 979 -19.27 31.42 3.02
N ALA A 980 -19.81 31.65 1.83
CA ALA A 980 -19.72 32.95 1.17
C ALA A 980 -20.99 33.25 0.35
N LYS A 981 -21.32 34.53 0.19
CA LYS A 981 -22.41 34.99 -0.68
C LYS A 981 -22.02 34.91 -2.15
N LEU A 982 -21.96 33.69 -2.69
CA LEU A 982 -21.52 33.42 -4.07
C LEU A 982 -22.50 32.56 -4.89
N SER A 983 -23.71 32.30 -4.38
CA SER A 983 -24.66 31.37 -5.03
C SER A 983 -25.00 31.82 -6.45
N ASP A 984 -25.31 33.10 -6.64
CA ASP A 984 -25.63 33.71 -7.95
C ASP A 984 -24.47 33.65 -8.95
N GLN A 985 -23.23 33.50 -8.46
CA GLN A 985 -22.02 33.48 -9.28
C GLN A 985 -21.55 32.05 -9.63
N ARG A 986 -22.20 31.00 -9.09
CA ARG A 986 -21.80 29.60 -9.28
C ARG A 986 -21.58 29.24 -10.74
N GLU A 987 -22.53 29.57 -11.62
CA GLU A 987 -22.43 29.24 -13.05
C GLU A 987 -21.27 29.96 -13.73
N GLN A 988 -21.08 31.25 -13.45
CA GLN A 988 -20.02 32.05 -14.06
C GLN A 988 -18.64 31.60 -13.58
N LEU A 989 -18.49 31.35 -12.27
CA LEU A 989 -17.24 30.80 -11.70
C LEU A 989 -16.88 29.46 -12.34
N ALA A 990 -17.86 28.57 -12.53
CA ALA A 990 -17.61 27.28 -13.15
C ALA A 990 -17.21 27.42 -14.63
N LYS A 991 -17.97 28.19 -15.42
CA LYS A 991 -17.77 28.30 -16.88
C LYS A 991 -16.58 29.17 -17.28
N GLU A 992 -16.35 30.29 -16.59
CA GLU A 992 -15.32 31.28 -16.96
C GLU A 992 -14.00 31.10 -16.21
N LYS A 993 -14.06 30.58 -14.97
CA LYS A 993 -12.88 30.44 -14.10
C LYS A 993 -12.54 28.98 -13.79
N HIS A 994 -13.31 28.02 -14.30
CA HIS A 994 -13.13 26.61 -14.02
C HIS A 994 -13.05 26.35 -12.50
N LEU A 995 -13.92 27.01 -11.73
CA LEU A 995 -14.02 26.86 -10.28
C LEU A 995 -15.45 26.48 -9.91
N LEU A 996 -15.66 25.25 -9.43
CA LEU A 996 -16.98 24.77 -9.04
C LEU A 996 -17.19 24.90 -7.54
N ILE A 997 -18.31 25.49 -7.13
CA ILE A 997 -18.77 25.63 -5.75
C ILE A 997 -20.18 25.06 -5.59
N ASN A 998 -20.63 24.83 -4.35
CA ASN A 998 -22.02 24.48 -4.08
C ASN A 998 -22.91 25.74 -4.13
N ASP A 999 -24.14 25.59 -4.60
CA ASP A 999 -25.18 26.62 -4.46
C ASP A 999 -25.79 26.60 -3.04
N ASP A 1000 -26.69 27.54 -2.79
CA ASP A 1000 -27.43 27.70 -1.54
C ASP A 1000 -28.45 26.59 -1.29
N GLU A 1001 -29.20 26.20 -2.31
CA GLU A 1001 -30.18 25.09 -2.22
C GLU A 1001 -29.52 23.77 -1.82
N TRP A 1002 -28.26 23.53 -2.21
CA TRP A 1002 -27.51 22.32 -1.84
C TRP A 1002 -27.47 22.07 -0.33
N SER A 1003 -27.32 23.12 0.50
CA SER A 1003 -27.37 23.02 1.97
C SER A 1003 -28.68 23.52 2.59
N ARG A 1004 -29.63 24.00 1.77
CA ARG A 1004 -30.80 24.81 2.20
C ARG A 1004 -30.38 26.06 2.98
N THR A 1005 -29.42 26.82 2.43
CA THR A 1005 -28.85 28.03 3.06
C THR A 1005 -28.99 29.24 2.14
N PRO A 1006 -30.20 29.84 2.01
CA PRO A 1006 -30.49 30.87 1.01
C PRO A 1006 -29.44 31.97 0.94
N GLU A 1007 -28.98 32.32 -0.26
CA GLU A 1007 -27.89 33.26 -0.57
C GLU A 1007 -26.45 32.76 -0.31
N TRP A 1008 -26.25 31.66 0.43
CA TRP A 1008 -24.93 31.24 0.91
C TRP A 1008 -24.44 29.95 0.26
N SER A 1009 -23.30 30.05 -0.42
CA SER A 1009 -22.57 28.92 -0.99
C SER A 1009 -21.64 28.29 0.03
N ARG A 1010 -21.56 26.96 0.02
CA ARG A 1010 -20.47 26.22 0.68
C ARG A 1010 -19.23 26.18 -0.21
N ILE A 1011 -18.07 26.46 0.39
CA ILE A 1011 -16.76 26.41 -0.26
C ILE A 1011 -15.84 25.48 0.52
N SER A 1012 -15.39 24.41 -0.13
CA SER A 1012 -14.38 23.47 0.34
C SER A 1012 -12.98 23.94 -0.10
N PHE A 1013 -11.98 23.86 0.78
CA PHE A 1013 -10.62 24.35 0.52
C PHE A 1013 -9.51 23.34 0.84
N SER A 1014 -9.84 22.05 0.83
CA SER A 1014 -8.95 20.93 1.16
C SER A 1014 -8.23 20.29 -0.04
N VAL A 1015 -8.24 20.94 -1.21
CA VAL A 1015 -7.45 20.55 -2.40
C VAL A 1015 -5.94 20.73 -2.16
N PRO A 1016 -5.02 20.19 -2.97
CA PRO A 1016 -3.57 20.41 -2.78
C PRO A 1016 -3.20 21.90 -2.82
N ARG A 1017 -2.16 22.30 -2.09
CA ARG A 1017 -1.82 23.72 -1.89
C ARG A 1017 -1.63 24.50 -3.18
N GLU A 1018 -0.97 23.92 -4.17
CA GLU A 1018 -0.78 24.53 -5.49
C GLU A 1018 -2.11 24.77 -6.21
N ARG A 1019 -3.02 23.79 -6.19
CA ARG A 1019 -4.37 23.94 -6.74
C ARG A 1019 -5.22 24.94 -5.96
N PHE A 1020 -5.04 25.00 -4.64
CA PHE A 1020 -5.71 25.99 -3.81
C PHE A 1020 -5.24 27.42 -4.16
N ASP A 1021 -3.94 27.65 -4.26
CA ASP A 1021 -3.40 28.97 -4.60
C ASP A 1021 -3.85 29.40 -6.02
N GLU A 1022 -3.89 28.48 -6.98
CA GLU A 1022 -4.46 28.74 -8.31
C GLU A 1022 -5.96 29.09 -8.25
N ALA A 1023 -6.76 28.33 -7.49
CA ALA A 1023 -8.18 28.62 -7.32
C ALA A 1023 -8.42 29.96 -6.61
N PHE A 1024 -7.58 30.29 -5.63
CA PHE A 1024 -7.60 31.58 -4.94
C PHE A 1024 -7.34 32.73 -5.92
N ASP A 1025 -6.34 32.62 -6.78
CA ASP A 1025 -6.02 33.65 -7.78
C ASP A 1025 -7.14 33.82 -8.81
N ARG A 1026 -7.73 32.70 -9.27
CA ARG A 1026 -8.89 32.70 -10.18
C ARG A 1026 -10.09 33.41 -9.53
N LEU A 1027 -10.40 33.10 -8.27
CA LEU A 1027 -11.49 33.69 -7.51
C LEU A 1027 -11.25 35.18 -7.23
N SER A 1028 -10.04 35.54 -6.79
CA SER A 1028 -9.63 36.93 -6.54
C SER A 1028 -9.76 37.79 -7.79
N THR A 1029 -9.26 37.31 -8.93
CA THR A 1029 -9.37 38.01 -10.22
C THR A 1029 -10.84 38.18 -10.65
N TYR A 1030 -11.66 37.15 -10.44
CA TYR A 1030 -13.10 37.23 -10.72
C TYR A 1030 -13.78 38.28 -9.85
N LEU A 1031 -13.57 38.26 -8.53
CA LEU A 1031 -14.18 39.22 -7.61
C LEU A 1031 -13.69 40.67 -7.86
N ALA A 1032 -12.42 40.86 -8.23
CA ALA A 1032 -11.87 42.17 -8.58
C ALA A 1032 -12.52 42.75 -9.84
N SER A 1033 -12.75 41.93 -10.86
CA SER A 1033 -13.40 42.34 -12.12
C SER A 1033 -14.91 42.59 -11.99
N HIS A 1034 -15.56 41.96 -11.01
CA HIS A 1034 -17.00 42.08 -10.75
C HIS A 1034 -17.33 42.98 -9.56
N ARG A 1035 -16.35 43.76 -9.09
CA ARG A 1035 -16.55 44.73 -8.02
C ARG A 1035 -17.59 45.76 -8.48
N LYS A 1036 -18.80 45.69 -7.95
CA LYS A 1036 -19.80 46.74 -8.12
C LYS A 1036 -19.14 48.05 -7.69
N VAL A 1037 -18.92 48.97 -8.62
CA VAL A 1037 -18.50 50.34 -8.32
C VAL A 1037 -19.59 50.88 -7.39
N LYS A 1038 -19.30 50.96 -6.08
CA LYS A 1038 -20.17 51.65 -5.12
C LYS A 1038 -20.28 53.10 -5.62
N ARG A 1039 -21.42 53.44 -6.21
CA ARG A 1039 -21.85 54.82 -6.41
C ARG A 1039 -22.52 55.31 -5.15
#